data_AF-A0A960E4D1-F1
#
_entry.id   AF-A0A960E4D1-F1
#
_cell.length_a   1.000
_cell.length_b   1.000
_cell.length_c   1.000
_cell.angle_alpha   90.00
_cell.angle_beta   90.00
_cell.angle_gamma   90.00
#
_symmetry.space_group_name_H-M   'P 1'
#
loop_
_entity.id
_entity.type
_entity.pdbx_description
1 polymer ?
#
loop_
_entity_poly.entity_id
_entity_poly.type
_entity_poly.pdbx_seq_one_letter_code
_entity_poly.pdbx_strand_id
1 'polypeptide(L)'
;MSAPALPDVVEAPAALSDRGALALAAGAAAGAWWHRPVPLVLGLLVAALAVAVRRPWLLVVAAALLAAELGERAHAGLEPPSARPVAEVLTLVADPRRTRFGARVDARLDGRRVQLEASGAAAGALEASLAGEQVAVRGRLRAPSGPAPWLVPRHVSGIVRVDHLERAGAGAAPWRAANRVRRLLDHGAESLGRPADALFAGFVLGDDRGQPPEIVDDFRGSGLTHVLVVSGQNLALVLATAGPALRRMTWPGRWATTGALIAAFAVVTRAEPSVLRASAMAAVAVTAAAVGRPAAALRTLGLGAAALILVDPLLVHSIGFQLSVGASLALALLAAPVAARLPGPRPLAELLAATAVAQLGVAPVLVGRFGGMPVATLLANPLAVPVSGLVTAWGLPAGLVAGALGGRTAELLHLPTRLAIWWVAEVARRSAALPLGELRALHVVALAVLGAVWFGLRRPPAARWTTPAGAVIAAAAGAAAGAGPPVAAEVRRGPAVGSGRGPGPPRRRCPGGGGRRRPRRRRRGGGHHRRRRPRVVGRGRRASSRARAAGRGPPRRPPRPGRRRGRRPTDRRRARGARGRRGRGRGRGPPTGRTHPHGARRRRPGERAAMSGLVPVTLVKGSDDVLRNEAASAAIDRAVGDGDRTLVLDEFDLDRCLLGAAVAAAQTPPFLTEHRVVVVRHLGRFSKQDEVAPLLSYLEDPLPTTALVLVWEKTALTKLPEDGTAEPFAQKPQLPPALSKAVAAAGGETIDPIPPRKADGWLSEQLAAAGLDLDASAKKAVSDRLGEDAGALVGIVEVLKGAFSPGTRLRADDVAPFLPGAGGVPPWDLTDAIDKGDVSRSIELVQRMMGAGERHPLAIMASLQTHYLRMVRLDGAGVRGEKDAAALLGIKGSPFPAKKAMNQGRKLGSERLRRSLDLLAQADVDLRGAQAWPGELVMEVLVARLARLAR
;
A
#
# COMPACT_ATOMS: atom_id res chain seq x y z
N MET A 1 1.24 -82.85 -29.93
CA MET A 1 0.88 -81.89 -31.00
C MET A 1 1.00 -80.49 -30.46
N SER A 2 1.73 -79.61 -31.14
CA SER A 2 2.09 -78.29 -30.62
C SER A 2 1.12 -77.23 -31.12
N ALA A 3 0.52 -76.46 -30.21
CA ALA A 3 -0.08 -75.16 -30.57
C ALA A 3 1.07 -74.13 -30.74
N PRO A 4 1.01 -73.24 -31.75
CA PRO A 4 2.13 -72.39 -32.08
C PRO A 4 2.35 -71.28 -31.04
N ALA A 5 3.62 -70.94 -30.80
CA ALA A 5 3.97 -69.71 -30.09
C ALA A 5 3.51 -68.50 -30.91
N LEU A 6 2.81 -67.56 -30.28
CA LEU A 6 2.59 -66.24 -30.87
C LEU A 6 3.95 -65.53 -30.99
N PRO A 7 4.26 -64.90 -32.14
CA PRO A 7 5.54 -64.22 -32.35
C PRO A 7 5.73 -63.05 -31.39
N ASP A 8 6.98 -62.68 -31.16
CA ASP A 8 7.38 -61.70 -30.14
C ASP A 8 6.56 -60.41 -30.18
N VAL A 9 6.19 -59.94 -28.99
CA VAL A 9 5.59 -58.60 -28.82
C VAL A 9 6.65 -57.58 -29.20
N VAL A 10 6.54 -57.07 -30.43
CA VAL A 10 7.40 -56.03 -31.01
C VAL A 10 7.70 -54.96 -29.96
N GLU A 11 8.98 -54.83 -29.58
CA GLU A 11 9.38 -53.91 -28.52
C GLU A 11 8.89 -52.50 -28.82
N ALA A 12 7.91 -52.02 -28.03
CA ALA A 12 7.33 -50.71 -28.23
C ALA A 12 8.45 -49.65 -28.10
N PRO A 13 8.64 -48.79 -29.13
CA PRO A 13 9.85 -47.98 -29.27
C PRO A 13 10.14 -47.17 -27.99
N ALA A 14 11.35 -47.40 -27.44
CA ALA A 14 11.75 -47.11 -26.08
C ALA A 14 11.13 -45.82 -25.49
N ALA A 15 10.04 -45.99 -24.74
CA ALA A 15 9.30 -44.87 -24.19
C ALA A 15 10.16 -44.11 -23.16
N LEU A 16 10.21 -42.77 -23.30
CA LEU A 16 11.01 -41.92 -22.43
C LEU A 16 10.69 -42.20 -20.95
N SER A 17 11.68 -42.70 -20.22
CA SER A 17 11.52 -43.07 -18.81
C SER A 17 11.31 -41.83 -17.94
N ASP A 18 10.74 -42.00 -16.75
CA ASP A 18 10.48 -40.90 -15.81
C ASP A 18 11.78 -40.17 -15.42
N ARG A 19 12.90 -40.90 -15.30
CA ARG A 19 14.24 -40.31 -15.13
C ARG A 19 14.68 -39.53 -16.38
N GLY A 20 14.40 -40.02 -17.58
CA GLY A 20 14.68 -39.33 -18.84
C GLY A 20 13.88 -38.03 -18.99
N ALA A 21 12.62 -38.01 -18.58
CA ALA A 21 11.78 -36.81 -18.59
C ALA A 21 12.25 -35.75 -17.59
N LEU A 22 12.70 -36.16 -16.39
CA LEU A 22 13.31 -35.24 -15.43
C LEU A 22 14.69 -34.74 -15.89
N ALA A 23 15.50 -35.61 -16.51
CA ALA A 23 16.77 -35.21 -17.12
C ALA A 23 16.57 -34.21 -18.27
N LEU A 24 15.55 -34.39 -19.11
CA LEU A 24 15.18 -33.45 -20.17
C LEU A 24 14.85 -32.05 -19.63
N ALA A 25 14.06 -31.98 -18.54
CA ALA A 25 13.76 -30.72 -17.86
C ALA A 25 15.01 -30.07 -17.25
N ALA A 26 15.90 -30.86 -16.64
CA ALA A 26 17.16 -30.38 -16.08
C ALA A 26 18.12 -29.87 -17.17
N GLY A 27 18.19 -30.54 -18.33
CA GLY A 27 18.98 -30.11 -19.48
C GLY A 27 18.47 -28.79 -20.05
N ALA A 28 17.15 -28.67 -20.27
CA ALA A 28 16.53 -27.40 -20.69
C ALA A 28 16.80 -26.28 -19.67
N ALA A 29 16.65 -26.54 -18.37
CA ALA A 29 16.92 -25.56 -17.32
C ALA A 29 18.40 -25.11 -17.29
N ALA A 30 19.35 -26.05 -17.41
CA ALA A 30 20.77 -25.74 -17.45
C ALA A 30 21.15 -24.94 -18.71
N GLY A 31 20.57 -25.28 -19.87
CA GLY A 31 20.72 -24.51 -21.11
C GLY A 31 20.22 -23.07 -20.96
N ALA A 32 18.99 -22.89 -20.49
CA ALA A 32 18.38 -21.58 -20.24
C ALA A 32 19.12 -20.73 -19.18
N TRP A 33 19.80 -21.36 -18.22
CA TRP A 33 20.70 -20.65 -17.30
C TRP A 33 22.04 -20.27 -17.95
N TRP A 34 22.59 -21.14 -18.80
CA TRP A 34 23.88 -20.92 -19.48
C TRP A 34 23.80 -19.85 -20.58
N HIS A 35 22.66 -19.78 -21.29
CA HIS A 35 22.23 -18.75 -22.25
C HIS A 35 23.30 -18.24 -23.24
N ARG A 36 24.27 -19.06 -23.65
CA ARG A 36 25.23 -18.70 -24.70
C ARG A 36 24.64 -18.89 -26.09
N PRO A 37 25.06 -18.09 -27.09
CA PRO A 37 24.61 -18.24 -28.47
C PRO A 37 25.04 -19.60 -29.02
N VAL A 38 24.09 -20.33 -29.60
CA VAL A 38 24.29 -21.67 -30.15
C VAL A 38 23.45 -21.76 -31.44
N PRO A 39 24.03 -22.08 -32.61
CA PRO A 39 23.26 -22.15 -33.85
C PRO A 39 22.01 -23.03 -33.69
N LEU A 40 20.81 -22.46 -33.82
CA LEU A 40 19.55 -23.16 -33.54
C LEU A 40 19.40 -24.45 -34.37
N VAL A 41 19.98 -24.46 -35.58
CA VAL A 41 20.11 -25.62 -36.46
C VAL A 41 20.85 -26.78 -35.78
N LEU A 42 21.90 -26.53 -34.99
CA LEU A 42 22.63 -27.57 -34.25
C LEU A 42 21.73 -28.24 -33.20
N GLY A 43 20.94 -27.45 -32.47
CA GLY A 43 19.96 -27.99 -31.51
C GLY A 43 18.90 -28.87 -32.19
N LEU A 44 18.41 -28.44 -33.36
CA LEU A 44 17.46 -29.23 -34.17
C LEU A 44 18.10 -30.48 -34.78
N LEU A 45 19.35 -30.42 -35.25
CA LEU A 45 20.09 -31.58 -35.77
C LEU A 45 20.35 -32.62 -34.68
N VAL A 46 20.73 -32.20 -33.47
CA VAL A 46 20.88 -33.13 -32.32
C VAL A 46 19.52 -33.72 -31.91
N ALA A 47 18.42 -32.96 -32.01
CA ALA A 47 17.07 -33.49 -31.79
C ALA A 47 16.67 -34.55 -32.85
N ALA A 48 16.92 -34.28 -34.13
CA ALA A 48 16.67 -35.22 -35.22
C ALA A 48 17.51 -36.49 -35.08
N LEU A 49 18.80 -36.35 -34.76
CA LEU A 49 19.71 -37.47 -34.46
C LEU A 49 19.25 -38.28 -33.24
N ALA A 50 18.74 -37.63 -32.19
CA ALA A 50 18.20 -38.30 -31.02
C ALA A 50 17.00 -39.19 -31.34
N VAL A 51 16.11 -38.73 -32.23
CA VAL A 51 14.97 -39.49 -32.74
C VAL A 51 15.43 -40.64 -33.64
N ALA A 52 16.31 -40.37 -34.60
CA ALA A 52 16.81 -41.36 -35.56
C ALA A 52 17.57 -42.51 -34.87
N VAL A 53 18.52 -42.19 -33.98
CA VAL A 53 19.35 -43.17 -33.25
C VAL A 53 18.64 -43.69 -31.98
N ARG A 54 17.42 -43.19 -31.69
CA ARG A 54 16.58 -43.56 -30.52
C ARG A 54 17.30 -43.46 -29.16
N ARG A 55 18.27 -42.55 -29.02
CA ARG A 55 19.06 -42.37 -27.78
C ARG A 55 18.48 -41.22 -26.94
N PRO A 56 17.76 -41.49 -25.82
CA PRO A 56 17.04 -40.45 -25.08
C PRO A 56 17.94 -39.42 -24.39
N TRP A 57 19.23 -39.71 -24.19
CA TRP A 57 20.18 -38.74 -23.65
C TRP A 57 20.52 -37.62 -24.66
N LEU A 58 20.47 -37.89 -25.97
CA LEU A 58 20.65 -36.86 -27.00
C LEU A 58 19.49 -35.85 -27.00
N LEU A 59 18.27 -36.25 -26.58
CA LEU A 59 17.16 -35.30 -26.38
C LEU A 59 17.46 -34.31 -25.25
N VAL A 60 18.17 -34.73 -24.20
CA VAL A 60 18.61 -33.86 -23.10
C VAL A 60 19.62 -32.82 -23.59
N VAL A 61 20.58 -33.25 -24.42
CA VAL A 61 21.57 -32.36 -25.06
C VAL A 61 20.87 -31.39 -26.03
N ALA A 62 19.98 -31.88 -26.89
CA ALA A 62 19.20 -31.03 -27.80
C ALA A 62 18.38 -29.98 -27.05
N ALA A 63 17.69 -30.36 -25.97
CA ALA A 63 16.92 -29.44 -25.15
C ALA A 63 17.80 -28.40 -24.46
N ALA A 64 19.01 -28.76 -24.01
CA ALA A 64 19.97 -27.82 -23.44
C ALA A 64 20.48 -26.81 -24.49
N LEU A 65 20.85 -27.29 -25.69
CA LEU A 65 21.33 -26.43 -26.79
C LEU A 65 20.23 -25.47 -27.28
N LEU A 66 18.99 -25.96 -27.46
CA LEU A 66 17.85 -25.14 -27.85
C LEU A 66 17.48 -24.12 -26.76
N ALA A 67 17.47 -24.52 -25.48
CA ALA A 67 17.16 -23.61 -24.38
C ALA A 67 18.26 -22.55 -24.14
N ALA A 68 19.53 -22.83 -24.45
CA ALA A 68 20.61 -21.85 -24.41
C ALA A 68 20.43 -20.76 -25.47
N GLU A 69 20.21 -21.15 -26.73
CA GLU A 69 20.00 -20.22 -27.85
C GLU A 69 18.71 -19.40 -27.70
N LEU A 70 17.62 -20.04 -27.30
CA LEU A 70 16.36 -19.33 -27.00
C LEU A 70 16.53 -18.42 -25.77
N GLY A 71 17.36 -18.83 -24.80
CA GLY A 71 17.73 -18.04 -23.63
C GLY A 71 18.50 -16.77 -24.01
N GLU A 72 19.49 -16.86 -24.90
CA GLU A 72 20.24 -15.71 -25.40
C GLU A 72 19.30 -14.74 -26.13
N ARG A 73 18.46 -15.24 -27.04
CA ARG A 73 17.46 -14.42 -27.76
C ARG A 73 16.49 -13.71 -26.80
N ALA A 74 16.12 -14.35 -25.70
CA ALA A 74 15.25 -13.76 -24.69
C ALA A 74 15.97 -12.66 -23.87
N HIS A 75 17.27 -12.83 -23.56
CA HIS A 75 18.08 -11.81 -22.90
C HIS A 75 18.41 -10.62 -23.83
N ALA A 76 18.70 -10.86 -25.10
CA ALA A 76 18.82 -9.78 -26.10
C ALA A 76 17.51 -8.97 -26.23
N GLY A 77 16.36 -9.62 -26.08
CA GLY A 77 15.06 -8.96 -25.98
C GLY A 77 14.86 -8.04 -24.77
N LEU A 78 15.73 -8.13 -23.75
CA LEU A 78 15.73 -7.29 -22.55
C LEU A 78 16.64 -6.07 -22.67
N GLU A 79 17.43 -5.91 -23.75
CA GLU A 79 18.33 -4.77 -23.91
C GLU A 79 17.61 -3.44 -23.68
N PRO A 80 18.13 -2.57 -22.78
CA PRO A 80 17.42 -1.37 -22.34
C PRO A 80 17.25 -0.39 -23.51
N PRO A 81 16.00 -0.02 -23.86
CA PRO A 81 15.76 0.82 -25.03
C PRO A 81 16.25 2.25 -24.79
N SER A 82 16.79 2.87 -25.85
CA SER A 82 17.18 4.28 -25.87
C SER A 82 16.05 5.18 -25.38
N ALA A 83 16.35 6.12 -24.49
CA ALA A 83 15.35 6.96 -23.85
C ALA A 83 14.65 7.90 -24.85
N ARG A 84 13.42 7.55 -25.26
CA ARG A 84 12.62 8.27 -26.26
C ARG A 84 11.27 8.72 -25.70
N PRO A 85 10.66 9.82 -26.20
CA PRO A 85 9.23 10.04 -26.01
C PRO A 85 8.42 8.89 -26.64
N VAL A 86 7.26 8.61 -26.06
CA VAL A 86 6.27 7.63 -26.53
C VAL A 86 4.93 8.36 -26.64
N ALA A 87 4.24 8.20 -27.76
CA ALA A 87 2.95 8.82 -28.04
C ALA A 87 2.07 7.85 -28.85
N GLU A 88 1.86 6.66 -28.30
CA GLU A 88 1.48 5.45 -29.04
C GLU A 88 0.36 4.66 -28.35
N VAL A 89 -0.29 3.75 -29.08
CA VAL A 89 -1.31 2.85 -28.54
C VAL A 89 -0.68 1.53 -28.10
N LEU A 90 -0.65 1.31 -26.78
CA LEU A 90 -0.01 0.17 -26.14
C LEU A 90 -1.05 -0.85 -25.70
N THR A 91 -0.74 -2.13 -25.85
CA THR A 91 -1.62 -3.22 -25.37
C THR A 91 -1.18 -3.67 -23.98
N LEU A 92 -2.07 -3.64 -22.99
CA LEU A 92 -1.78 -4.11 -21.64
C LEU A 92 -1.60 -5.63 -21.63
N VAL A 93 -0.60 -6.13 -20.90
CA VAL A 93 -0.26 -7.57 -20.85
C VAL A 93 -0.56 -8.19 -19.48
N ALA A 94 -0.59 -7.38 -18.43
CA ALA A 94 -1.04 -7.75 -17.08
C ALA A 94 -2.19 -6.85 -16.63
N ASP A 95 -2.84 -7.19 -15.51
CA ASP A 95 -3.78 -6.26 -14.86
C ASP A 95 -3.01 -5.19 -14.06
N PRO A 96 -3.45 -3.91 -14.05
CA PRO A 96 -2.76 -2.82 -13.38
C PRO A 96 -2.66 -2.97 -11.86
N ARG A 97 -1.46 -2.80 -11.30
CA ARG A 97 -1.20 -2.89 -9.85
C ARG A 97 -1.00 -1.50 -9.26
N ARG A 98 -1.79 -1.19 -8.22
CA ARG A 98 -1.67 0.03 -7.43
C ARG A 98 -0.34 0.07 -6.66
N THR A 99 0.19 1.26 -6.45
CA THR A 99 1.45 1.54 -5.74
C THR A 99 1.24 2.66 -4.71
N ARG A 100 2.29 3.08 -3.99
CA ARG A 100 2.18 4.18 -3.00
C ARG A 100 1.88 5.55 -3.64
N PHE A 101 2.21 5.75 -4.92
CA PHE A 101 2.19 7.07 -5.58
C PHE A 101 1.44 7.09 -6.93
N GLY A 102 0.72 6.02 -7.26
CA GLY A 102 0.09 5.83 -8.57
C GLY A 102 -0.08 4.34 -8.92
N ALA A 103 -0.06 4.00 -10.19
CA ALA A 103 -0.27 2.63 -10.68
C ALA A 103 0.80 2.19 -11.68
N ARG A 104 1.07 0.88 -11.74
CA ARG A 104 2.01 0.28 -12.70
C ARG A 104 1.42 -0.96 -13.39
N VAL A 105 1.79 -1.18 -14.64
CA VAL A 105 1.37 -2.36 -15.42
C VAL A 105 2.40 -2.70 -16.49
N ASP A 106 2.50 -3.98 -16.89
CA ASP A 106 3.31 -4.35 -18.05
C ASP A 106 2.46 -4.20 -19.33
N ALA A 107 3.00 -3.51 -20.33
CA ALA A 107 2.39 -3.28 -21.64
C ALA A 107 3.34 -3.70 -22.77
N ARG A 108 2.80 -3.88 -23.98
CA ARG A 108 3.55 -4.21 -25.20
C ARG A 108 3.74 -2.95 -26.06
N LEU A 109 5.01 -2.66 -26.38
CA LEU A 109 5.51 -1.54 -27.20
C LEU A 109 6.48 -2.14 -28.23
N ASP A 110 6.30 -1.88 -29.53
CA ASP A 110 7.18 -2.39 -30.61
C ASP A 110 7.50 -3.90 -30.53
N GLY A 111 6.54 -4.70 -30.06
CA GLY A 111 6.72 -6.14 -29.82
C GLY A 111 7.53 -6.51 -28.57
N ARG A 112 8.29 -5.58 -27.97
CA ARG A 112 8.91 -5.72 -26.64
C ARG A 112 7.86 -5.54 -25.54
N ARG A 113 8.19 -5.86 -24.28
CA ARG A 113 7.41 -5.41 -23.12
C ARG A 113 8.12 -4.29 -22.38
N VAL A 114 7.32 -3.37 -21.84
CA VAL A 114 7.73 -2.24 -21.02
C VAL A 114 6.79 -2.13 -19.81
N GLN A 115 7.28 -1.57 -18.70
CA GLN A 115 6.44 -1.25 -17.55
C GLN A 115 5.96 0.19 -17.65
N LEU A 116 4.66 0.39 -17.65
CA LEU A 116 4.07 1.72 -17.50
C LEU A 116 4.07 2.10 -16.01
N GLU A 117 4.52 3.30 -15.69
CA GLU A 117 4.39 3.95 -14.38
C GLU A 117 3.55 5.23 -14.57
N ALA A 118 2.37 5.29 -13.95
CA ALA A 118 1.45 6.43 -14.05
C ALA A 118 1.11 6.98 -12.66
N SER A 119 0.97 8.29 -12.55
CA SER A 119 0.58 9.02 -11.33
C SER A 119 -0.67 9.89 -11.57
N GLY A 120 -1.30 10.37 -10.50
CA GLY A 120 -2.47 11.27 -10.58
C GLY A 120 -3.62 10.71 -11.43
N ALA A 121 -4.20 11.55 -12.30
CA ALA A 121 -5.32 11.15 -13.18
C ALA A 121 -4.98 9.98 -14.10
N ALA A 122 -3.76 9.93 -14.65
CA ALA A 122 -3.30 8.82 -15.49
C ALA A 122 -3.25 7.49 -14.72
N ALA A 123 -2.96 7.51 -13.41
CA ALA A 123 -3.04 6.33 -12.56
C ALA A 123 -4.49 5.83 -12.42
N GLY A 124 -5.46 6.72 -12.21
CA GLY A 124 -6.88 6.36 -12.10
C GLY A 124 -7.45 5.78 -13.40
N ALA A 125 -7.11 6.39 -14.54
CA ALA A 125 -7.47 5.88 -15.86
C ALA A 125 -6.89 4.47 -16.11
N LEU A 126 -5.65 4.26 -15.65
CA LEU A 126 -4.93 2.99 -15.74
C LEU A 126 -5.52 1.92 -14.82
N GLU A 127 -5.70 2.19 -13.52
CA GLU A 127 -6.23 1.24 -12.51
C GLU A 127 -7.54 0.58 -12.93
N ALA A 128 -8.43 1.35 -13.59
CA ALA A 128 -9.74 0.88 -14.01
C ALA A 128 -9.74 0.08 -15.34
N SER A 129 -8.59 -0.12 -15.99
CA SER A 129 -8.44 -0.95 -17.20
C SER A 129 -7.92 -2.36 -16.88
N LEU A 130 -7.98 -3.26 -17.87
CA LEU A 130 -7.67 -4.69 -17.71
C LEU A 130 -6.66 -5.21 -18.75
N ALA A 131 -5.99 -6.33 -18.42
CA ALA A 131 -5.08 -7.00 -19.34
C ALA A 131 -5.74 -7.31 -20.70
N GLY A 132 -4.99 -7.11 -21.77
CA GLY A 132 -5.43 -7.22 -23.15
C GLY A 132 -6.10 -5.96 -23.71
N GLU A 133 -6.58 -5.02 -22.88
CA GLU A 133 -7.11 -3.74 -23.37
C GLU A 133 -5.99 -2.85 -23.94
N GLN A 134 -6.37 -1.91 -24.80
CA GLN A 134 -5.46 -0.98 -25.48
C GLN A 134 -5.62 0.43 -24.91
N VAL A 135 -4.49 1.06 -24.61
CA VAL A 135 -4.41 2.41 -24.03
C VAL A 135 -3.56 3.31 -24.91
N ALA A 136 -4.04 4.53 -25.18
CA ALA A 136 -3.24 5.57 -25.80
C ALA A 136 -2.39 6.24 -24.71
N VAL A 137 -1.08 6.25 -24.90
CA VAL A 137 -0.11 6.66 -23.87
C VAL A 137 0.80 7.75 -24.41
N ARG A 138 0.84 8.89 -23.71
CA ARG A 138 1.91 9.89 -23.86
C ARG A 138 2.82 9.84 -22.63
N GLY A 139 4.12 9.79 -22.87
CA GLY A 139 5.10 9.58 -21.82
C GLY A 139 6.54 9.58 -22.33
N ARG A 140 7.49 9.20 -21.45
CA ARG A 140 8.89 8.99 -21.81
C ARG A 140 9.38 7.60 -21.37
N LEU A 141 9.88 6.84 -22.34
CA LEU A 141 10.60 5.58 -22.14
C LEU A 141 11.99 5.85 -21.57
N ARG A 142 12.42 5.04 -20.60
CA ARG A 142 13.75 5.05 -19.99
C ARG A 142 14.20 3.61 -19.70
N ALA A 143 15.50 3.41 -19.59
CA ALA A 143 16.06 2.19 -19.00
C ALA A 143 15.65 2.07 -17.51
N PRO A 144 15.58 0.84 -16.93
CA PRO A 144 15.43 0.67 -15.49
C PRO A 144 16.61 1.29 -14.73
N SER A 145 16.35 1.91 -13.56
CA SER A 145 17.34 2.68 -12.78
C SER A 145 18.43 1.84 -12.07
N GLY A 146 18.69 0.62 -12.51
CA GLY A 146 19.61 -0.33 -11.88
C GLY A 146 19.28 -1.79 -12.21
N PRO A 147 20.05 -2.76 -11.68
CA PRO A 147 19.82 -4.18 -11.91
C PRO A 147 18.48 -4.62 -11.29
N ALA A 148 17.51 -4.93 -12.15
CA ALA A 148 16.13 -5.27 -11.76
C ALA A 148 15.80 -6.74 -12.10
N PRO A 149 16.37 -7.75 -11.41
CA PRO A 149 16.23 -9.17 -11.77
C PRO A 149 14.78 -9.71 -11.71
N TRP A 150 13.86 -8.99 -11.07
CA TRP A 150 12.42 -9.31 -11.09
C TRP A 150 11.70 -8.89 -12.39
N LEU A 151 12.33 -8.09 -13.25
CA LEU A 151 11.81 -7.71 -14.58
C LEU A 151 12.19 -8.72 -15.67
N VAL A 152 13.31 -9.43 -15.51
CA VAL A 152 13.82 -10.49 -16.42
C VAL A 152 12.73 -11.53 -16.73
N PRO A 153 12.17 -12.29 -15.76
CA PRO A 153 11.11 -13.28 -16.04
C PRO A 153 9.77 -12.67 -16.48
N ARG A 154 9.66 -11.34 -16.56
CA ARG A 154 8.49 -10.61 -17.08
C ARG A 154 8.71 -10.08 -18.50
N HIS A 155 9.89 -10.28 -19.09
CA HIS A 155 10.33 -9.76 -20.38
C HIS A 155 10.33 -8.22 -20.48
N VAL A 156 10.40 -7.51 -19.34
CA VAL A 156 10.32 -6.04 -19.31
C VAL A 156 11.70 -5.44 -19.59
N SER A 157 11.83 -4.82 -20.77
CA SER A 157 13.07 -4.18 -21.27
C SER A 157 13.27 -2.74 -20.77
N GLY A 158 12.20 -2.02 -20.44
CA GLY A 158 12.26 -0.61 -20.05
C GLY A 158 11.01 -0.12 -19.32
N ILE A 159 11.07 1.12 -18.82
CA ILE A 159 10.01 1.76 -18.05
C ILE A 159 9.53 3.00 -18.80
N VAL A 160 8.22 3.11 -19.05
CA VAL A 160 7.58 4.31 -19.57
C VAL A 160 6.93 5.05 -18.41
N ARG A 161 7.42 6.26 -18.10
CA ARG A 161 6.67 7.17 -17.24
C ARG A 161 5.58 7.83 -18.07
N VAL A 162 4.35 7.76 -17.58
CA VAL A 162 3.13 8.12 -18.28
C VAL A 162 2.63 9.46 -17.78
N ASP A 163 2.67 10.45 -18.66
CA ASP A 163 2.21 11.81 -18.40
C ASP A 163 0.69 11.93 -18.70
N HIS A 164 0.21 11.19 -19.70
CA HIS A 164 -1.21 11.15 -20.09
C HIS A 164 -1.63 9.75 -20.56
N LEU A 165 -2.84 9.30 -20.20
CA LEU A 165 -3.36 7.98 -20.57
C LEU A 165 -4.86 8.01 -20.85
N GLU A 166 -5.25 7.45 -21.99
CA GLU A 166 -6.64 7.25 -22.41
C GLU A 166 -6.86 5.80 -22.87
N ARG A 167 -8.12 5.37 -23.00
CA ARG A 167 -8.45 4.04 -23.53
C ARG A 167 -8.67 4.11 -25.03
N ALA A 168 -7.86 3.36 -25.78
CA ALA A 168 -7.93 3.29 -27.23
C ALA A 168 -8.81 2.13 -27.74
N GLY A 169 -8.93 1.02 -27.00
CA GLY A 169 -9.71 -0.13 -27.47
C GLY A 169 -9.82 -1.31 -26.51
N ALA A 170 -10.78 -2.19 -26.78
CA ALA A 170 -11.07 -3.36 -25.93
C ALA A 170 -10.14 -4.57 -26.14
N GLY A 171 -9.18 -4.49 -27.08
CA GLY A 171 -8.23 -5.57 -27.33
C GLY A 171 -8.77 -6.75 -28.17
N ALA A 172 -7.98 -7.82 -28.26
CA ALA A 172 -8.28 -9.00 -29.08
C ALA A 172 -9.42 -9.86 -28.50
N ALA A 173 -10.10 -10.64 -29.35
CA ALA A 173 -11.33 -11.37 -28.98
C ALA A 173 -11.20 -12.31 -27.75
N PRO A 174 -10.12 -13.08 -27.54
CA PRO A 174 -9.96 -13.91 -26.34
C PRO A 174 -9.87 -13.07 -25.06
N TRP A 175 -9.12 -11.95 -25.09
CA TRP A 175 -9.03 -11.02 -23.98
C TRP A 175 -10.37 -10.33 -23.71
N ARG A 176 -11.12 -9.95 -24.76
CA ARG A 176 -12.49 -9.42 -24.61
C ARG A 176 -13.43 -10.44 -23.94
N ALA A 177 -13.31 -11.73 -24.26
CA ALA A 177 -14.09 -12.78 -23.61
C ALA A 177 -13.69 -12.96 -22.14
N ALA A 178 -12.39 -13.07 -21.84
CA ALA A 178 -11.88 -13.18 -20.48
C ALA A 178 -12.24 -11.95 -19.61
N ASN A 179 -12.17 -10.74 -20.17
CA ASN A 179 -12.52 -9.51 -19.47
C ASN A 179 -14.04 -9.34 -19.25
N ARG A 180 -14.90 -10.05 -20.01
CA ARG A 180 -16.32 -10.20 -19.65
C ARG A 180 -16.51 -11.21 -18.52
N VAL A 181 -15.81 -12.34 -18.55
CA VAL A 181 -15.87 -13.37 -17.49
C VAL A 181 -15.40 -12.82 -16.14
N ARG A 182 -14.29 -12.06 -16.11
CA ARG A 182 -13.82 -11.36 -14.89
C ARG A 182 -14.86 -10.35 -14.41
N ARG A 183 -15.27 -9.39 -15.23
CA ARG A 183 -16.27 -8.37 -14.85
C ARG A 183 -17.61 -8.95 -14.38
N LEU A 184 -18.04 -10.11 -14.90
CA LEU A 184 -19.23 -10.81 -14.43
C LEU A 184 -19.03 -11.44 -13.04
N LEU A 185 -17.88 -12.05 -12.79
CA LEU A 185 -17.50 -12.61 -11.49
C LEU A 185 -17.29 -11.52 -10.44
N ASP A 186 -16.65 -10.41 -10.81
CA ASP A 186 -16.47 -9.24 -9.96
C ASP A 186 -17.83 -8.69 -9.51
N HIS A 187 -18.79 -8.55 -10.45
CA HIS A 187 -20.15 -8.08 -10.12
C HIS A 187 -20.94 -9.06 -9.25
N GLY A 188 -20.79 -10.37 -9.46
CA GLY A 188 -21.34 -11.38 -8.53
C GLY A 188 -20.73 -11.29 -7.12
N ALA A 189 -19.41 -11.04 -7.06
CA ALA A 189 -18.65 -10.94 -5.82
C ALA A 189 -18.98 -9.69 -4.97
N GLU A 190 -19.52 -8.62 -5.55
CA GLU A 190 -20.03 -7.45 -4.80
C GLU A 190 -20.98 -7.88 -3.66
N SER A 191 -21.78 -8.93 -3.88
CA SER A 191 -22.73 -9.48 -2.89
C SER A 191 -22.07 -10.13 -1.66
N LEU A 192 -20.76 -10.42 -1.69
CA LEU A 192 -20.01 -10.90 -0.53
C LEU A 192 -19.69 -9.78 0.46
N GLY A 193 -19.54 -8.54 -0.03
CA GLY A 193 -19.04 -7.38 0.72
C GLY A 193 -17.52 -7.44 0.98
N ARG A 194 -16.93 -6.28 1.28
CA ARG A 194 -15.50 -6.18 1.60
C ARG A 194 -15.18 -6.76 2.98
N PRO A 195 -14.05 -7.47 3.16
CA PRO A 195 -13.00 -7.79 2.17
C PRO A 195 -13.17 -9.18 1.49
N ALA A 196 -14.35 -9.79 1.58
CA ALA A 196 -14.58 -11.14 1.06
C ALA A 196 -14.70 -11.19 -0.47
N ASP A 197 -15.14 -10.10 -1.10
CA ASP A 197 -15.07 -9.85 -2.55
C ASP A 197 -13.63 -10.00 -3.10
N ALA A 198 -12.66 -9.35 -2.46
CA ALA A 198 -11.26 -9.34 -2.89
C ALA A 198 -10.56 -10.70 -2.64
N LEU A 199 -10.91 -11.39 -1.55
CA LEU A 199 -10.44 -12.76 -1.30
C LEU A 199 -11.03 -13.76 -2.30
N PHE A 200 -12.31 -13.60 -2.67
CA PHE A 200 -12.93 -14.40 -3.73
C PHE A 200 -12.24 -14.20 -5.07
N ALA A 201 -11.99 -12.94 -5.46
CA ALA A 201 -11.29 -12.61 -6.70
C ALA A 201 -9.83 -13.13 -6.69
N GLY A 202 -9.14 -13.12 -5.56
CA GLY A 202 -7.85 -13.78 -5.37
C GLY A 202 -7.92 -15.28 -5.64
N PHE A 203 -8.78 -15.99 -4.89
CA PHE A 203 -8.88 -17.46 -4.95
C PHE A 203 -9.35 -17.97 -6.33
N VAL A 204 -10.26 -17.24 -7.00
CA VAL A 204 -10.91 -17.70 -8.24
C VAL A 204 -10.24 -17.15 -9.51
N LEU A 205 -9.74 -15.90 -9.49
CA LEU A 205 -9.24 -15.18 -10.67
C LEU A 205 -7.77 -14.74 -10.57
N GLY A 206 -7.13 -14.88 -9.42
CA GLY A 206 -5.76 -14.40 -9.17
C GLY A 206 -5.69 -12.88 -9.01
N ASP A 207 -6.80 -12.24 -8.64
CA ASP A 207 -6.84 -10.79 -8.45
C ASP A 207 -6.45 -10.41 -7.01
N ASP A 208 -5.22 -9.93 -6.84
CA ASP A 208 -4.70 -9.44 -5.56
C ASP A 208 -4.92 -7.93 -5.33
N ARG A 209 -5.43 -7.22 -6.34
CA ARG A 209 -5.46 -5.74 -6.37
C ARG A 209 -6.35 -5.10 -5.30
N GLY A 210 -7.39 -5.81 -4.86
CA GLY A 210 -8.36 -5.33 -3.87
C GLY A 210 -8.09 -5.77 -2.42
N GLN A 211 -7.04 -6.55 -2.17
CA GLN A 211 -6.84 -7.22 -0.88
C GLN A 211 -6.22 -6.26 0.17
N PRO A 212 -6.79 -6.13 1.39
CA PRO A 212 -6.21 -5.31 2.45
C PRO A 212 -4.81 -5.79 2.87
N PRO A 213 -3.84 -4.89 3.13
CA PRO A 213 -2.48 -5.27 3.53
C PRO A 213 -2.42 -6.20 4.74
N GLU A 214 -3.33 -6.00 5.70
CA GLU A 214 -3.43 -6.75 6.95
C GLU A 214 -3.74 -8.23 6.67
N ILE A 215 -4.63 -8.49 5.70
CA ILE A 215 -4.99 -9.84 5.27
C ILE A 215 -3.85 -10.47 4.47
N VAL A 216 -3.13 -9.70 3.65
CA VAL A 216 -1.94 -10.19 2.95
C VAL A 216 -0.84 -10.59 3.95
N ASP A 217 -0.67 -9.81 5.02
CA ASP A 217 0.27 -10.09 6.11
C ASP A 217 -0.18 -11.29 6.99
N ASP A 218 -1.47 -11.45 7.29
CA ASP A 218 -2.05 -12.65 7.94
C ASP A 218 -1.77 -13.93 7.12
N PHE A 219 -2.01 -13.88 5.81
CA PHE A 219 -1.75 -15.00 4.91
C PHE A 219 -0.25 -15.24 4.70
N ARG A 220 0.60 -14.21 4.83
CA ARG A 220 2.06 -14.38 4.89
C ARG A 220 2.50 -15.05 6.18
N GLY A 221 2.06 -14.57 7.35
CA GLY A 221 2.41 -15.12 8.68
C GLY A 221 1.93 -16.54 8.91
N SER A 222 0.82 -16.94 8.27
CA SER A 222 0.31 -18.32 8.29
C SER A 222 0.90 -19.24 7.22
N GLY A 223 1.68 -18.72 6.26
CA GLY A 223 2.21 -19.46 5.10
C GLY A 223 1.17 -19.76 4.00
N LEU A 224 -0.03 -19.19 4.10
CA LEU A 224 -1.14 -19.33 3.16
C LEU A 224 -1.07 -18.39 1.94
N THR A 225 0.01 -17.62 1.73
CA THR A 225 0.16 -16.73 0.56
C THR A 225 -0.06 -17.45 -0.78
N HIS A 226 0.28 -18.74 -0.85
CA HIS A 226 0.06 -19.60 -2.02
C HIS A 226 -1.44 -19.88 -2.34
N VAL A 227 -2.35 -19.49 -1.45
CA VAL A 227 -3.81 -19.60 -1.58
C VAL A 227 -4.43 -18.30 -2.11
N LEU A 228 -3.77 -17.15 -1.91
CA LEU A 228 -4.22 -15.84 -2.45
C LEU A 228 -4.07 -15.72 -3.98
N VAL A 229 -3.34 -16.66 -4.59
CA VAL A 229 -2.91 -16.68 -6.00
C VAL A 229 -3.45 -17.95 -6.65
N VAL A 230 -3.76 -17.93 -7.95
CA VAL A 230 -4.36 -19.12 -8.59
C VAL A 230 -3.31 -20.21 -8.77
N SER A 231 -3.67 -21.41 -8.33
CA SER A 231 -2.79 -22.59 -8.35
C SER A 231 -3.29 -23.67 -9.32
N GLY A 232 -2.46 -24.68 -9.56
CA GLY A 232 -2.86 -25.84 -10.36
C GLY A 232 -4.01 -26.67 -9.76
N GLN A 233 -4.26 -26.55 -8.45
CA GLN A 233 -5.44 -27.13 -7.81
C GLN A 233 -6.73 -26.52 -8.40
N ASN A 234 -6.72 -25.24 -8.74
CA ASN A 234 -7.91 -24.53 -9.21
C ASN A 234 -8.27 -25.00 -10.62
N LEU A 235 -7.28 -25.17 -11.52
CA LEU A 235 -7.49 -25.81 -12.82
C LEU A 235 -7.97 -27.26 -12.64
N ALA A 236 -7.35 -28.04 -11.76
CA ALA A 236 -7.76 -29.43 -11.52
C ALA A 236 -9.22 -29.55 -11.04
N LEU A 237 -9.67 -28.61 -10.19
CA LEU A 237 -11.05 -28.53 -9.73
C LEU A 237 -12.02 -28.11 -10.85
N VAL A 238 -11.64 -27.16 -11.72
CA VAL A 238 -12.43 -26.78 -12.90
C VAL A 238 -12.57 -27.95 -13.89
N LEU A 239 -11.51 -28.74 -14.10
CA LEU A 239 -11.58 -29.96 -14.91
C LEU A 239 -12.41 -31.06 -14.23
N ALA A 240 -12.39 -31.15 -12.90
CA ALA A 240 -13.19 -32.11 -12.15
C ALA A 240 -14.69 -31.78 -12.15
N THR A 241 -15.08 -30.50 -12.00
CA THR A 241 -16.49 -30.07 -12.06
C THR A 241 -17.05 -30.14 -13.48
N ALA A 242 -16.23 -29.90 -14.52
CA ALA A 242 -16.59 -30.18 -15.91
C ALA A 242 -16.63 -31.69 -16.24
N GLY A 243 -15.98 -32.52 -15.43
CA GLY A 243 -15.80 -33.97 -15.64
C GLY A 243 -17.07 -34.76 -16.01
N PRO A 244 -18.21 -34.60 -15.31
CA PRO A 244 -19.46 -35.29 -15.63
C PRO A 244 -20.02 -34.94 -17.02
N ALA A 245 -19.79 -33.72 -17.52
CA ALA A 245 -20.17 -33.31 -18.87
C ALA A 245 -19.15 -33.81 -19.91
N LEU A 246 -17.86 -33.65 -19.64
CA LEU A 246 -16.77 -34.14 -20.49
C LEU A 246 -16.80 -35.67 -20.70
N ARG A 247 -17.33 -36.44 -19.73
CA ARG A 247 -17.54 -37.90 -19.85
C ARG A 247 -18.74 -38.31 -20.72
N ARG A 248 -19.62 -37.38 -21.10
CA ARG A 248 -20.74 -37.63 -22.05
C ARG A 248 -20.36 -37.38 -23.51
N MET A 249 -19.19 -36.79 -23.76
CA MET A 249 -18.67 -36.50 -25.10
C MET A 249 -17.92 -37.69 -25.69
N THR A 250 -17.91 -37.78 -27.02
CA THR A 250 -16.99 -38.66 -27.76
C THR A 250 -15.53 -38.30 -27.44
N TRP A 251 -14.61 -39.25 -27.58
CA TRP A 251 -13.18 -39.04 -27.28
C TRP A 251 -12.56 -37.80 -27.96
N PRO A 252 -12.84 -37.49 -29.26
CA PRO A 252 -12.29 -36.28 -29.89
C PRO A 252 -12.88 -35.00 -29.30
N GLY A 253 -14.21 -34.98 -29.09
CA GLY A 253 -14.92 -33.86 -28.48
C GLY A 253 -14.46 -33.61 -27.04
N ARG A 254 -14.18 -34.68 -26.28
CA ARG A 254 -13.62 -34.61 -24.94
C ARG A 254 -12.19 -34.04 -24.94
N TRP A 255 -11.31 -34.50 -25.82
CA TRP A 255 -9.94 -33.97 -25.94
C TRP A 255 -9.97 -32.48 -26.29
N ALA A 256 -10.71 -32.11 -27.35
CA ALA A 256 -10.84 -30.72 -27.81
C ALA A 256 -11.46 -29.80 -26.74
N THR A 257 -12.56 -30.22 -26.11
CA THR A 257 -13.23 -29.41 -25.07
C THR A 257 -12.38 -29.28 -23.81
N THR A 258 -11.61 -30.32 -23.44
CA THR A 258 -10.67 -30.24 -22.31
C THR A 258 -9.53 -29.26 -22.63
N GLY A 259 -8.96 -29.33 -23.83
CA GLY A 259 -7.94 -28.37 -24.29
C GLY A 259 -8.47 -26.93 -24.34
N ALA A 260 -9.67 -26.72 -24.85
CA ALA A 260 -10.33 -25.41 -24.88
C ALA A 260 -10.60 -24.86 -23.46
N LEU A 261 -11.01 -25.71 -22.51
CA LEU A 261 -11.22 -25.33 -21.11
C LEU A 261 -9.91 -24.97 -20.40
N ILE A 262 -8.83 -25.71 -20.65
CA ILE A 262 -7.47 -25.39 -20.16
C ILE A 262 -7.01 -24.02 -20.70
N ALA A 263 -7.18 -23.79 -22.01
CA ALA A 263 -6.80 -22.53 -22.64
C ALA A 263 -7.64 -21.35 -22.14
N ALA A 264 -8.96 -21.52 -22.03
CA ALA A 264 -9.87 -20.49 -21.50
C ALA A 264 -9.53 -20.12 -20.04
N PHE A 265 -9.29 -21.13 -19.19
CA PHE A 265 -8.87 -20.90 -17.80
C PHE A 265 -7.54 -20.12 -17.74
N ALA A 266 -6.55 -20.50 -18.55
CA ALA A 266 -5.26 -19.79 -18.61
C ALA A 266 -5.39 -18.32 -19.04
N VAL A 267 -6.24 -17.99 -20.03
CA VAL A 267 -6.44 -16.58 -20.46
C VAL A 267 -7.23 -15.78 -19.42
N VAL A 268 -8.25 -16.38 -18.78
CA VAL A 268 -9.02 -15.74 -17.68
C VAL A 268 -8.12 -15.42 -16.48
N THR A 269 -7.18 -16.31 -16.16
CA THR A 269 -6.21 -16.19 -15.05
C THR A 269 -4.87 -15.59 -15.49
N ARG A 270 -4.87 -14.79 -16.57
CA ARG A 270 -3.73 -13.96 -17.03
C ARG A 270 -2.43 -14.72 -17.33
N ALA A 271 -2.52 -16.03 -17.56
CA ALA A 271 -1.39 -16.92 -17.76
C ALA A 271 -0.34 -16.84 -16.63
N GLU A 272 -0.79 -16.79 -15.37
CA GLU A 272 0.13 -16.92 -14.21
C GLU A 272 1.02 -18.17 -14.35
N PRO A 273 2.31 -18.13 -13.97
CA PRO A 273 3.22 -19.27 -14.15
C PRO A 273 2.70 -20.57 -13.50
N SER A 274 2.02 -20.46 -12.36
CA SER A 274 1.30 -21.54 -11.66
C SER A 274 0.26 -22.23 -12.55
N VAL A 275 -0.56 -21.43 -13.23
CA VAL A 275 -1.56 -21.93 -14.17
C VAL A 275 -0.89 -22.47 -15.42
N LEU A 276 0.13 -21.81 -15.97
CA LEU A 276 0.84 -22.30 -17.16
C LEU A 276 1.43 -23.71 -16.95
N ARG A 277 2.05 -24.00 -15.79
CA ARG A 277 2.50 -25.36 -15.45
C ARG A 277 1.35 -26.35 -15.33
N ALA A 278 0.28 -25.97 -14.64
CA ALA A 278 -0.89 -26.83 -14.49
C ALA A 278 -1.53 -27.15 -15.86
N SER A 279 -1.64 -26.16 -16.73
CA SER A 279 -2.15 -26.26 -18.10
C SER A 279 -1.25 -27.12 -18.98
N ALA A 280 0.07 -26.95 -18.92
CA ALA A 280 1.02 -27.80 -19.64
C ALA A 280 0.95 -29.26 -19.17
N MET A 281 0.95 -29.50 -17.86
CA MET A 281 0.82 -30.85 -17.28
C MET A 281 -0.54 -31.48 -17.60
N ALA A 282 -1.63 -30.72 -17.57
CA ALA A 282 -2.95 -31.18 -17.95
C ALA A 282 -3.04 -31.51 -19.46
N ALA A 283 -2.49 -30.67 -20.34
CA ALA A 283 -2.43 -30.91 -21.77
C ALA A 283 -1.60 -32.16 -22.12
N VAL A 284 -0.44 -32.35 -21.46
CA VAL A 284 0.38 -33.57 -21.58
C VAL A 284 -0.39 -34.79 -21.09
N ALA A 285 -1.03 -34.73 -19.90
CA ALA A 285 -1.79 -35.85 -19.35
C ALA A 285 -3.00 -36.24 -20.22
N VAL A 286 -3.75 -35.24 -20.72
CA VAL A 286 -4.91 -35.44 -21.61
C VAL A 286 -4.48 -36.00 -22.97
N THR A 287 -3.34 -35.56 -23.51
CA THR A 287 -2.81 -36.05 -24.79
C THR A 287 -2.16 -37.43 -24.64
N ALA A 288 -1.53 -37.73 -23.51
CA ALA A 288 -1.00 -39.06 -23.22
C ALA A 288 -2.14 -40.09 -23.03
N ALA A 289 -3.18 -39.72 -22.28
CA ALA A 289 -4.42 -40.50 -22.16
C ALA A 289 -5.15 -40.65 -23.50
N ALA A 290 -5.06 -39.65 -24.38
CA ALA A 290 -5.54 -39.75 -25.76
C ALA A 290 -4.77 -40.85 -26.52
N VAL A 291 -3.43 -40.81 -26.53
CA VAL A 291 -2.56 -41.81 -27.18
C VAL A 291 -2.53 -43.18 -26.43
N GLY A 292 -3.50 -43.45 -25.56
CA GLY A 292 -3.64 -44.73 -24.84
C GLY A 292 -2.54 -45.02 -23.81
N ARG A 293 -1.71 -44.02 -23.47
CA ARG A 293 -0.52 -44.18 -22.62
C ARG A 293 -0.67 -43.35 -21.34
N PRO A 294 -1.11 -43.94 -20.21
CA PRO A 294 -1.21 -43.19 -18.95
C PRO A 294 0.19 -42.70 -18.51
N ALA A 295 0.38 -41.38 -18.47
CA ALA A 295 1.65 -40.77 -18.11
C ALA A 295 1.81 -40.69 -16.58
N ALA A 296 2.90 -41.28 -16.07
CA ALA A 296 3.28 -41.18 -14.67
C ALA A 296 3.57 -39.70 -14.27
N ALA A 297 3.25 -39.33 -13.03
CA ALA A 297 3.29 -37.93 -12.58
C ALA A 297 4.65 -37.24 -12.80
N LEU A 298 5.76 -37.96 -12.56
CA LEU A 298 7.11 -37.46 -12.80
C LEU A 298 7.40 -37.20 -14.28
N ARG A 299 6.87 -38.05 -15.17
CA ARG A 299 7.00 -37.90 -16.62
C ARG A 299 6.21 -36.70 -17.14
N THR A 300 4.98 -36.54 -16.66
CA THR A 300 4.12 -35.38 -16.96
C THR A 300 4.75 -34.07 -16.46
N LEU A 301 5.34 -34.07 -15.26
CA LEU A 301 6.07 -32.93 -14.70
C LEU A 301 7.32 -32.60 -15.52
N GLY A 302 8.16 -33.59 -15.84
CA GLY A 302 9.39 -33.41 -16.62
C GLY A 302 9.12 -32.88 -18.03
N LEU A 303 8.19 -33.51 -18.76
CA LEU A 303 7.78 -33.06 -20.10
C LEU A 303 7.15 -31.66 -20.07
N GLY A 304 6.28 -31.37 -19.10
CA GLY A 304 5.64 -30.06 -18.95
C GLY A 304 6.64 -28.95 -18.59
N ALA A 305 7.61 -29.23 -17.71
CA ALA A 305 8.67 -28.28 -17.34
C ALA A 305 9.63 -28.02 -18.51
N ALA A 306 10.08 -29.08 -19.21
CA ALA A 306 10.93 -28.95 -20.39
C ALA A 306 10.25 -28.14 -21.51
N ALA A 307 8.98 -28.45 -21.80
CA ALA A 307 8.20 -27.72 -22.81
C ALA A 307 8.04 -26.23 -22.46
N LEU A 308 7.78 -25.90 -21.19
CA LEU A 308 7.66 -24.50 -20.77
C LEU A 308 8.99 -23.74 -20.83
N ILE A 309 10.11 -24.36 -20.45
CA ILE A 309 11.44 -23.73 -20.55
C ILE A 309 11.86 -23.55 -22.02
N LEU A 310 11.43 -24.42 -22.93
CA LEU A 310 11.65 -24.28 -24.38
C LEU A 310 10.71 -23.26 -25.04
N VAL A 311 9.59 -22.87 -24.40
CA VAL A 311 8.71 -21.78 -24.86
C VAL A 311 9.13 -20.43 -24.26
N ASP A 312 9.56 -20.43 -23.00
CA ASP A 312 10.03 -19.27 -22.25
C ASP A 312 11.21 -19.68 -21.33
N PRO A 313 12.45 -19.50 -21.78
CA PRO A 313 13.65 -19.79 -20.99
C PRO A 313 13.79 -18.94 -19.73
N LEU A 314 13.21 -17.72 -19.71
CA LEU A 314 13.31 -16.80 -18.57
C LEU A 314 12.46 -17.28 -17.38
N LEU A 315 11.54 -18.24 -17.58
CA LEU A 315 10.87 -18.95 -16.48
C LEU A 315 11.83 -19.60 -15.48
N VAL A 316 13.05 -19.98 -15.88
CA VAL A 316 14.06 -20.51 -14.94
C VAL A 316 14.44 -19.47 -13.87
N HIS A 317 14.36 -18.19 -14.19
CA HIS A 317 14.59 -17.07 -13.26
C HIS A 317 13.34 -16.69 -12.44
N SER A 318 12.17 -17.27 -12.75
CA SER A 318 10.93 -17.01 -12.03
C SER A 318 10.87 -17.79 -10.72
N ILE A 319 10.91 -17.10 -9.58
CA ILE A 319 10.75 -17.70 -8.24
C ILE A 319 9.45 -18.51 -8.16
N GLY A 320 8.35 -17.98 -8.72
CA GLY A 320 7.06 -18.66 -8.80
C GLY A 320 7.06 -19.91 -9.68
N PHE A 321 8.05 -20.10 -10.57
CA PHE A 321 8.29 -21.33 -11.30
C PHE A 321 9.09 -22.33 -10.47
N GLN A 322 10.24 -21.91 -9.95
CA GLN A 322 11.12 -22.73 -9.10
C GLN A 322 10.37 -23.37 -7.93
N LEU A 323 9.62 -22.57 -7.16
CA LEU A 323 8.84 -23.03 -6.00
C LEU A 323 7.89 -24.18 -6.37
N SER A 324 7.12 -24.03 -7.44
CA SER A 324 6.09 -24.98 -7.81
C SER A 324 6.63 -26.24 -8.49
N VAL A 325 7.72 -26.14 -9.27
CA VAL A 325 8.40 -27.35 -9.78
C VAL A 325 9.01 -28.13 -8.62
N GLY A 326 9.62 -27.45 -7.63
CA GLY A 326 10.10 -28.07 -6.40
C GLY A 326 8.98 -28.75 -5.59
N ALA A 327 7.86 -28.06 -5.37
CA ALA A 327 6.69 -28.62 -4.67
C ALA A 327 6.11 -29.84 -5.40
N SER A 328 5.88 -29.75 -6.72
CA SER A 328 5.33 -30.87 -7.52
C SER A 328 6.28 -32.06 -7.59
N LEU A 329 7.60 -31.82 -7.67
CA LEU A 329 8.61 -32.88 -7.66
C LEU A 329 8.67 -33.57 -6.29
N ALA A 330 8.69 -32.79 -5.21
CA ALA A 330 8.68 -33.33 -3.85
C ALA A 330 7.41 -34.15 -3.59
N LEU A 331 6.23 -33.63 -3.95
CA LEU A 331 4.96 -34.36 -3.83
C LEU A 331 4.98 -35.68 -4.60
N ALA A 332 5.39 -35.66 -5.86
CA ALA A 332 5.43 -36.85 -6.72
C ALA A 332 6.45 -37.92 -6.25
N LEU A 333 7.50 -37.54 -5.52
CA LEU A 333 8.50 -38.45 -4.97
C LEU A 333 8.19 -38.94 -3.54
N LEU A 334 7.62 -38.08 -2.69
CA LEU A 334 7.61 -38.28 -1.24
C LEU A 334 6.22 -38.28 -0.58
N ALA A 335 5.15 -37.76 -1.21
CA ALA A 335 3.85 -37.64 -0.54
C ALA A 335 3.29 -39.01 -0.11
N ALA A 336 3.19 -39.97 -1.04
CA ALA A 336 2.71 -41.32 -0.75
C ALA A 336 3.55 -42.09 0.29
N PRO A 337 4.90 -42.19 0.19
CA PRO A 337 5.71 -42.90 1.19
C PRO A 337 5.80 -42.20 2.56
N VAL A 338 5.43 -40.91 2.67
CA VAL A 338 5.26 -40.22 3.96
C VAL A 338 3.84 -40.47 4.51
N ALA A 339 2.80 -40.32 3.70
CA ALA A 339 1.41 -40.58 4.10
C ALA A 339 1.22 -42.01 4.65
N ALA A 340 1.79 -43.00 3.98
CA ALA A 340 1.77 -44.41 4.41
C ALA A 340 2.55 -44.71 5.72
N ARG A 341 3.18 -43.70 6.34
CA ARG A 341 3.95 -43.81 7.59
C ARG A 341 3.48 -42.87 8.69
N LEU A 342 2.51 -41.99 8.42
CA LEU A 342 1.89 -41.13 9.44
C LEU A 342 0.78 -41.88 10.17
N PRO A 343 0.74 -41.86 11.51
CA PRO A 343 -0.36 -42.46 12.28
C PRO A 343 -1.63 -41.60 12.15
N GLY A 344 -2.77 -42.24 11.92
CA GLY A 344 -4.09 -41.59 11.84
C GLY A 344 -4.95 -42.08 10.68
N PRO A 345 -6.13 -41.47 10.45
CA PRO A 345 -6.98 -41.79 9.32
C PRO A 345 -6.35 -41.31 8.00
N ARG A 346 -6.38 -42.15 6.96
CA ARG A 346 -5.69 -41.91 5.68
C ARG A 346 -5.87 -40.50 5.09
N PRO A 347 -7.08 -39.89 5.01
CA PRO A 347 -7.23 -38.55 4.44
C PRO A 347 -6.46 -37.46 5.21
N LEU A 348 -6.35 -37.58 6.54
CA LEU A 348 -5.59 -36.63 7.36
C LEU A 348 -4.07 -36.88 7.21
N ALA A 349 -3.65 -38.14 7.18
CA ALA A 349 -2.27 -38.53 6.91
C ALA A 349 -1.79 -38.05 5.52
N GLU A 350 -2.65 -38.14 4.51
CA GLU A 350 -2.39 -37.65 3.14
C GLU A 350 -2.30 -36.12 3.09
N LEU A 351 -3.21 -35.38 3.74
CA LEU A 351 -3.16 -33.91 3.82
C LEU A 351 -1.93 -33.40 4.57
N LEU A 352 -1.57 -34.04 5.69
CA LEU A 352 -0.36 -33.70 6.47
C LEU A 352 0.93 -34.06 5.72
N ALA A 353 0.98 -35.22 5.07
CA ALA A 353 2.11 -35.61 4.23
C ALA A 353 2.29 -34.65 3.05
N ALA A 354 1.21 -34.37 2.30
CA ALA A 354 1.26 -33.44 1.17
C ALA A 354 1.71 -32.05 1.61
N THR A 355 1.21 -31.55 2.75
CA THR A 355 1.66 -30.29 3.34
C THR A 355 3.16 -30.33 3.66
N ALA A 356 3.61 -31.25 4.51
CA ALA A 356 5.02 -31.30 4.94
C ALA A 356 5.99 -31.53 3.77
N VAL A 357 5.63 -32.36 2.80
CA VAL A 357 6.42 -32.66 1.62
C VAL A 357 6.49 -31.49 0.64
N ALA A 358 5.37 -30.81 0.36
CA ALA A 358 5.36 -29.61 -0.48
C ALA A 358 6.24 -28.52 0.15
N GLN A 359 6.12 -28.31 1.46
CA GLN A 359 6.93 -27.32 2.18
C GLN A 359 8.43 -27.68 2.20
N LEU A 360 8.80 -28.96 2.34
CA LEU A 360 10.19 -29.40 2.16
C LEU A 360 10.71 -29.12 0.74
N GLY A 361 9.85 -29.23 -0.28
CA GLY A 361 10.19 -28.94 -1.68
C GLY A 361 10.40 -27.45 -2.00
N VAL A 362 9.73 -26.53 -1.29
CA VAL A 362 9.89 -25.07 -1.47
C VAL A 362 10.89 -24.42 -0.52
N ALA A 363 11.15 -25.04 0.64
CA ALA A 363 11.95 -24.44 1.71
C ALA A 363 13.34 -23.92 1.27
N PRO A 364 14.12 -24.60 0.39
CA PRO A 364 15.42 -24.06 -0.07
C PRO A 364 15.28 -22.72 -0.81
N VAL A 365 14.26 -22.58 -1.66
CA VAL A 365 14.00 -21.35 -2.43
C VAL A 365 13.41 -20.26 -1.53
N LEU A 366 12.45 -20.61 -0.67
CA LEU A 366 11.84 -19.65 0.25
C LEU A 366 12.86 -19.07 1.23
N VAL A 367 13.63 -19.93 1.90
CA VAL A 367 14.61 -19.47 2.89
C VAL A 367 15.82 -18.81 2.22
N GLY A 368 16.24 -19.28 1.04
CA GLY A 368 17.31 -18.66 0.27
C GLY A 368 16.98 -17.27 -0.31
N ARG A 369 15.71 -16.96 -0.57
CA ARG A 369 15.28 -15.66 -1.13
C ARG A 369 14.55 -14.72 -0.16
N PHE A 370 13.95 -15.25 0.90
CA PHE A 370 13.16 -14.49 1.88
C PHE A 370 13.59 -14.73 3.35
N GLY A 371 14.69 -15.45 3.59
CA GLY A 371 15.34 -15.60 4.91
C GLY A 371 14.64 -16.54 5.91
N GLY A 372 13.35 -16.81 5.73
CA GLY A 372 12.57 -17.66 6.64
C GLY A 372 11.26 -18.17 6.04
N MET A 373 10.60 -19.07 6.78
CA MET A 373 9.31 -19.65 6.40
C MET A 373 8.47 -19.95 7.66
N PRO A 374 7.20 -19.52 7.79
CA PRO A 374 6.44 -19.71 9.02
C PRO A 374 6.14 -21.18 9.33
N VAL A 375 6.39 -21.60 10.58
CA VAL A 375 6.08 -22.96 11.07
C VAL A 375 4.56 -23.23 11.08
N ALA A 376 3.75 -22.18 11.26
CA ALA A 376 2.29 -22.25 11.35
C ALA A 376 1.61 -22.88 10.11
N THR A 377 2.28 -22.88 8.95
CA THR A 377 1.76 -23.48 7.70
C THR A 377 1.40 -24.97 7.83
N LEU A 378 2.07 -25.71 8.71
CA LEU A 378 1.80 -27.14 8.95
C LEU A 378 0.41 -27.38 9.54
N LEU A 379 -0.14 -26.39 10.25
CA LEU A 379 -1.50 -26.39 10.80
C LEU A 379 -2.49 -25.64 9.90
N ALA A 380 -2.04 -24.54 9.29
CA ALA A 380 -2.89 -23.71 8.45
C ALA A 380 -3.32 -24.43 7.15
N ASN A 381 -2.40 -25.10 6.46
CA ASN A 381 -2.69 -25.69 5.15
C ASN A 381 -3.78 -26.80 5.21
N PRO A 382 -3.74 -27.79 6.13
CA PRO A 382 -4.80 -28.81 6.22
C PRO A 382 -6.19 -28.24 6.54
N LEU A 383 -6.27 -27.10 7.24
CA LEU A 383 -7.51 -26.44 7.60
C LEU A 383 -8.05 -25.51 6.50
N ALA A 384 -7.16 -24.87 5.74
CA ALA A 384 -7.52 -23.86 4.73
C ALA A 384 -7.64 -24.42 3.30
N VAL A 385 -6.71 -25.27 2.86
CA VAL A 385 -6.58 -25.69 1.45
C VAL A 385 -7.81 -26.48 0.94
N PRO A 386 -8.42 -27.40 1.71
CA PRO A 386 -9.66 -28.07 1.28
C PRO A 386 -10.82 -27.08 1.12
N VAL A 387 -10.91 -26.08 1.99
CA VAL A 387 -11.98 -25.07 1.99
C VAL A 387 -11.80 -24.05 0.87
N SER A 388 -10.57 -23.65 0.55
CA SER A 388 -10.28 -22.86 -0.66
C SER A 388 -10.57 -23.64 -1.95
N GLY A 389 -10.35 -24.97 -1.94
CA GLY A 389 -10.81 -25.86 -3.00
C GLY A 389 -12.34 -25.80 -3.19
N LEU A 390 -13.11 -25.79 -2.10
CA LEU A 390 -14.56 -25.60 -2.16
C LEU A 390 -14.94 -24.20 -2.67
N VAL A 391 -14.22 -23.13 -2.30
CA VAL A 391 -14.44 -21.78 -2.87
C VAL A 391 -14.22 -21.77 -4.38
N THR A 392 -13.23 -22.48 -4.91
CA THR A 392 -13.06 -22.58 -6.38
C THR A 392 -14.17 -23.41 -7.02
N ALA A 393 -14.48 -24.60 -6.48
CA ALA A 393 -15.40 -25.56 -7.08
C ALA A 393 -16.87 -25.10 -7.06
N TRP A 394 -17.32 -24.47 -5.96
CA TRP A 394 -18.66 -23.86 -5.87
C TRP A 394 -18.66 -22.41 -6.34
N GLY A 395 -17.68 -21.62 -5.90
CA GLY A 395 -17.70 -20.16 -6.05
C GLY A 395 -17.52 -19.68 -7.50
N LEU A 396 -16.75 -20.37 -8.34
CA LEU A 396 -16.65 -20.01 -9.76
C LEU A 396 -18.02 -20.11 -10.49
N PRO A 397 -18.72 -21.26 -10.51
CA PRO A 397 -20.04 -21.32 -11.14
C PRO A 397 -21.10 -20.50 -10.40
N ALA A 398 -21.08 -20.45 -9.06
CA ALA A 398 -22.02 -19.65 -8.29
C ALA A 398 -21.85 -18.14 -8.57
N GLY A 399 -20.62 -17.65 -8.68
CA GLY A 399 -20.32 -16.25 -8.99
C GLY A 399 -20.71 -15.83 -10.41
N LEU A 400 -20.55 -16.72 -11.40
CA LEU A 400 -21.04 -16.48 -12.76
C LEU A 400 -22.57 -16.36 -12.81
N VAL A 401 -23.29 -17.22 -12.09
CA VAL A 401 -24.76 -17.15 -11.99
C VAL A 401 -25.21 -15.95 -11.16
N ALA A 402 -24.52 -15.63 -10.07
CA ALA A 402 -24.77 -14.47 -9.22
C ALA A 402 -24.62 -13.15 -9.99
N GLY A 403 -23.54 -12.99 -10.75
CA GLY A 403 -23.33 -11.80 -11.59
C GLY A 403 -24.31 -11.68 -12.76
N ALA A 404 -24.89 -12.80 -13.22
CA ALA A 404 -25.88 -12.82 -14.30
C ALA A 404 -27.33 -12.57 -13.83
N LEU A 405 -27.67 -12.92 -12.59
CA LEU A 405 -29.03 -12.80 -12.04
C LEU A 405 -29.21 -11.66 -11.02
N GLY A 406 -28.14 -11.30 -10.30
CA GLY A 406 -28.08 -10.15 -9.40
C GLY A 406 -28.94 -10.23 -8.12
N GLY A 407 -28.81 -9.17 -7.32
CA GLY A 407 -29.61 -8.92 -6.11
C GLY A 407 -29.62 -10.10 -5.12
N ARG A 408 -30.80 -10.40 -4.57
CA ARG A 408 -30.97 -11.44 -3.53
C ARG A 408 -30.61 -12.86 -3.99
N THR A 409 -30.54 -13.13 -5.30
CA THR A 409 -30.11 -14.46 -5.79
C THR A 409 -28.59 -14.62 -5.60
N ALA A 410 -27.82 -13.56 -5.85
CA ALA A 410 -26.39 -13.50 -5.57
C ALA A 410 -26.11 -13.69 -4.07
N GLU A 411 -26.79 -12.94 -3.20
CA GLU A 411 -26.67 -13.07 -1.73
C GLU A 411 -26.84 -14.53 -1.25
N LEU A 412 -27.85 -15.24 -1.78
CA LEU A 412 -28.14 -16.63 -1.41
C LEU A 412 -27.11 -17.62 -1.98
N LEU A 413 -26.71 -17.47 -3.25
CA LEU A 413 -25.69 -18.31 -3.89
C LEU A 413 -24.32 -18.15 -3.24
N HIS A 414 -24.00 -16.96 -2.73
CA HIS A 414 -22.76 -16.66 -2.04
C HIS A 414 -22.76 -16.99 -0.54
N LEU A 415 -23.85 -17.49 0.07
CA LEU A 415 -23.85 -17.91 1.49
C LEU A 415 -22.77 -18.96 1.82
N PRO A 416 -22.57 -20.05 1.04
CA PRO A 416 -21.51 -21.02 1.30
C PRO A 416 -20.12 -20.42 1.06
N THR A 417 -19.99 -19.64 -0.02
CA THR A 417 -18.77 -18.93 -0.42
C THR A 417 -18.27 -18.00 0.68
N ARG A 418 -19.18 -17.21 1.29
CA ARG A 418 -18.88 -16.28 2.38
C ARG A 418 -18.41 -17.00 3.64
N LEU A 419 -19.06 -18.12 4.01
CA LEU A 419 -18.65 -18.93 5.16
C LEU A 419 -17.26 -19.56 4.93
N ALA A 420 -16.99 -20.07 3.73
CA ALA A 420 -15.72 -20.67 3.37
C ALA A 420 -14.56 -19.65 3.34
N ILE A 421 -14.79 -18.44 2.80
CA ILE A 421 -13.80 -17.35 2.81
C ILE A 421 -13.55 -16.85 4.24
N TRP A 422 -14.61 -16.67 5.04
CA TRP A 422 -14.47 -16.31 6.46
C TRP A 422 -13.62 -17.33 7.23
N TRP A 423 -13.86 -18.63 7.00
CA TRP A 423 -13.08 -19.70 7.61
C TRP A 423 -11.59 -19.63 7.22
N VAL A 424 -11.27 -19.52 5.93
CA VAL A 424 -9.87 -19.45 5.48
C VAL A 424 -9.16 -18.21 6.04
N ALA A 425 -9.84 -17.06 6.08
CA ALA A 425 -9.28 -15.84 6.66
C ALA A 425 -9.12 -15.91 8.20
N GLU A 426 -10.01 -16.61 8.91
CA GLU A 426 -9.89 -16.84 10.35
C GLU A 426 -8.78 -17.85 10.69
N VAL A 427 -8.60 -18.90 9.87
CA VAL A 427 -7.45 -19.80 9.95
C VAL A 427 -6.15 -19.04 9.71
N ALA A 428 -6.10 -18.13 8.74
CA ALA A 428 -4.93 -17.28 8.49
C ALA A 428 -4.59 -16.42 9.72
N ARG A 429 -5.52 -15.58 10.19
CA ARG A 429 -5.36 -14.72 11.39
C ARG A 429 -4.87 -15.51 12.60
N ARG A 430 -5.57 -16.59 12.97
CA ARG A 430 -5.23 -17.37 14.16
C ARG A 430 -3.88 -18.05 14.03
N SER A 431 -3.53 -18.55 12.83
CA SER A 431 -2.24 -19.22 12.61
C SER A 431 -1.07 -18.23 12.61
N ALA A 432 -1.25 -17.02 12.06
CA ALA A 432 -0.25 -15.96 12.09
C ALA A 432 0.01 -15.42 13.51
N ALA A 433 -1.03 -15.41 14.36
CA ALA A 433 -0.92 -15.00 15.76
C ALA A 433 -0.24 -16.04 16.68
N LEU A 434 0.07 -17.26 16.20
CA LEU A 434 0.75 -18.28 17.01
C LEU A 434 2.26 -18.01 17.09
N PRO A 435 2.89 -18.02 18.29
CA PRO A 435 4.32 -17.79 18.48
C PRO A 435 5.19 -19.01 18.10
N LEU A 436 4.90 -19.67 16.97
CA LEU A 436 5.62 -20.85 16.47
C LEU A 436 6.91 -20.48 15.72
N GLY A 437 7.06 -19.23 15.28
CA GLY A 437 8.26 -18.73 14.61
C GLY A 437 8.47 -19.28 13.20
N GLU A 438 9.73 -19.26 12.77
CA GLU A 438 10.15 -19.46 11.37
C GLU A 438 11.19 -20.58 11.25
N LEU A 439 11.02 -21.44 10.23
CA LEU A 439 12.07 -22.30 9.71
C LEU A 439 13.11 -21.40 9.00
N ARG A 440 14.36 -21.50 9.43
CA ARG A 440 15.54 -20.83 8.85
C ARG A 440 16.47 -21.86 8.22
N ALA A 441 17.55 -21.43 7.56
CA ALA A 441 18.42 -22.31 6.77
C ALA A 441 18.91 -23.54 7.56
N LEU A 442 19.35 -23.34 8.80
CA LEU A 442 19.76 -24.41 9.71
C LEU A 442 18.64 -25.42 9.99
N HIS A 443 17.39 -24.97 10.15
CA HIS A 443 16.24 -25.84 10.39
C HIS A 443 15.91 -26.68 9.14
N VAL A 444 15.98 -26.07 7.95
CA VAL A 444 15.75 -26.77 6.67
C VAL A 444 16.85 -27.81 6.40
N VAL A 445 18.12 -27.45 6.60
CA VAL A 445 19.26 -28.38 6.46
C VAL A 445 19.15 -29.52 7.48
N ALA A 446 18.84 -29.24 8.75
CA ALA A 446 18.66 -30.27 9.76
C ALA A 446 17.52 -31.23 9.41
N LEU A 447 16.36 -30.73 8.98
CA LEU A 447 15.23 -31.55 8.54
C LEU A 447 15.56 -32.41 7.30
N ALA A 448 16.30 -31.85 6.34
CA ALA A 448 16.74 -32.57 5.15
C ALA A 448 17.76 -33.68 5.48
N VAL A 449 18.71 -33.41 6.38
CA VAL A 449 19.67 -34.42 6.87
C VAL A 449 18.97 -35.51 7.67
N LEU A 450 18.08 -35.15 8.62
CA LEU A 450 17.29 -36.12 9.39
C LEU A 450 16.42 -37.00 8.48
N GLY A 451 15.78 -36.41 7.46
CA GLY A 451 15.02 -37.14 6.45
C GLY A 451 15.88 -38.10 5.63
N ALA A 452 17.06 -37.66 5.17
CA ALA A 452 18.01 -38.49 4.43
C ALA A 452 18.57 -39.65 5.28
N VAL A 453 18.90 -39.40 6.55
CA VAL A 453 19.35 -40.42 7.51
C VAL A 453 18.23 -41.43 7.79
N TRP A 454 17.00 -40.97 8.05
CA TRP A 454 15.84 -41.84 8.29
C TRP A 454 15.50 -42.75 7.09
N PHE A 455 15.62 -42.24 5.86
CA PHE A 455 15.46 -43.05 4.65
C PHE A 455 16.65 -43.99 4.40
N GLY A 456 17.88 -43.53 4.64
CA GLY A 456 19.11 -44.30 4.41
C GLY A 456 19.28 -45.48 5.37
N LEU A 457 19.05 -45.27 6.67
CA LEU A 457 19.08 -46.33 7.69
C LEU A 457 18.08 -47.46 7.39
N ARG A 458 16.97 -47.15 6.71
CA ARG A 458 15.89 -48.09 6.38
C ARG A 458 16.04 -48.76 5.00
N ARG A 459 17.20 -48.65 4.35
CA ARG A 459 17.57 -49.43 3.15
C ARG A 459 18.59 -50.53 3.46
N PRO A 460 18.60 -51.65 2.70
CA PRO A 460 19.63 -52.69 2.83
C PRO A 460 21.01 -52.11 2.53
N PRO A 461 22.09 -52.63 3.17
CA PRO A 461 23.41 -51.98 3.20
C PRO A 461 23.98 -51.64 1.82
N ALA A 462 23.85 -52.53 0.83
CA ALA A 462 24.31 -52.33 -0.54
C ALA A 462 23.64 -51.13 -1.26
N ALA A 463 22.45 -50.68 -0.81
CA ALA A 463 21.69 -49.58 -1.42
C ALA A 463 21.76 -48.27 -0.62
N ARG A 464 22.58 -48.19 0.44
CA ARG A 464 22.66 -47.00 1.30
C ARG A 464 23.42 -45.83 0.66
N TRP A 465 24.39 -46.13 -0.21
CA TRP A 465 25.30 -45.16 -0.79
C TRP A 465 24.87 -44.61 -2.17
N THR A 466 23.91 -45.25 -2.84
CA THR A 466 23.58 -44.94 -4.26
C THR A 466 22.40 -43.97 -4.47
N THR A 467 21.62 -43.64 -3.42
CA THR A 467 20.77 -42.43 -3.26
C THR A 467 19.98 -42.56 -1.95
N PRO A 468 19.93 -41.52 -1.09
CA PRO A 468 19.35 -40.22 -1.47
C PRO A 468 20.22 -38.98 -1.18
N ALA A 469 21.39 -39.12 -0.55
CA ALA A 469 22.24 -37.98 -0.18
C ALA A 469 22.55 -37.05 -1.37
N GLY A 470 22.89 -37.62 -2.53
CA GLY A 470 23.13 -36.86 -3.77
C GLY A 470 21.93 -36.03 -4.27
N ALA A 471 20.69 -36.43 -3.97
CA ALA A 471 19.51 -35.64 -4.35
C ALA A 471 19.31 -34.42 -3.43
N VAL A 472 19.58 -34.58 -2.13
CA VAL A 472 19.54 -33.46 -1.16
C VAL A 472 20.71 -32.51 -1.38
N ILE A 473 21.91 -33.04 -1.67
CA ILE A 473 23.10 -32.24 -1.97
C ILE A 473 22.95 -31.53 -3.32
N ALA A 474 22.37 -32.16 -4.35
CA ALA A 474 22.05 -31.47 -5.62
C ALA A 474 20.99 -30.38 -5.44
N ALA A 475 19.97 -30.59 -4.59
CA ALA A 475 19.00 -29.54 -4.25
C ALA A 475 19.64 -28.37 -3.49
N ALA A 476 20.58 -28.64 -2.58
CA ALA A 476 21.34 -27.60 -1.87
C ALA A 476 22.31 -26.85 -2.79
N ALA A 477 23.03 -27.55 -3.67
CA ALA A 477 23.93 -26.97 -4.66
C ALA A 477 23.17 -26.14 -5.71
N GLY A 478 22.00 -26.60 -6.16
CA GLY A 478 21.11 -25.83 -7.03
C GLY A 478 20.54 -24.59 -6.35
N ALA A 479 20.24 -24.65 -5.04
CA ALA A 479 19.84 -23.48 -4.26
C ALA A 479 21.00 -22.47 -4.09
N ALA A 480 22.24 -22.93 -3.95
CA ALA A 480 23.42 -22.07 -3.91
C ALA A 480 23.74 -21.44 -5.27
N ALA A 481 23.69 -22.20 -6.37
CA ALA A 481 23.89 -21.69 -7.73
C ALA A 481 22.77 -20.73 -8.18
N GLY A 482 21.53 -20.95 -7.71
CA GLY A 482 20.39 -20.07 -7.93
C GLY A 482 20.33 -18.83 -7.02
N ALA A 483 21.31 -18.63 -6.13
CA ALA A 483 21.36 -17.51 -5.20
C ALA A 483 22.04 -16.28 -5.83
N GLY A 484 21.28 -15.51 -6.61
CA GLY A 484 21.60 -14.09 -6.82
C GLY A 484 21.63 -13.34 -5.47
N PRO A 485 22.29 -12.16 -5.40
CA PRO A 485 22.50 -11.44 -4.14
C PRO A 485 21.19 -11.21 -3.38
N PRO A 486 21.21 -11.29 -2.04
CA PRO A 486 20.00 -11.19 -1.24
C PRO A 486 19.35 -9.83 -1.43
N VAL A 487 18.10 -9.82 -1.92
CA VAL A 487 17.24 -8.65 -1.82
C VAL A 487 16.96 -8.44 -0.34
N ALA A 488 17.28 -7.26 0.19
CA ALA A 488 17.08 -6.93 1.59
C ALA A 488 15.59 -7.07 1.95
N ALA A 489 15.24 -8.16 2.64
CA ALA A 489 13.88 -8.45 3.07
C ALA A 489 13.62 -7.69 4.38
N GLU A 490 12.76 -6.68 4.31
CA GLU A 490 12.36 -5.81 5.42
C GLU A 490 11.78 -6.65 6.58
N VAL A 491 12.54 -6.82 7.67
CA VAL A 491 12.21 -7.75 8.77
C VAL A 491 11.19 -7.12 9.73
N ARG A 492 9.96 -6.92 9.24
CA ARG A 492 8.85 -6.26 9.96
C ARG A 492 8.27 -7.14 11.08
N ARG A 493 9.03 -7.30 12.17
CA ARG A 493 8.64 -8.07 13.37
C ARG A 493 7.95 -7.18 14.40
N GLY A 494 6.62 -7.23 14.46
CA GLY A 494 5.88 -6.81 15.65
C GLY A 494 6.16 -7.76 16.83
N PRO A 495 6.25 -7.27 18.08
CA PRO A 495 6.46 -8.14 19.24
C PRO A 495 5.19 -8.94 19.58
N ALA A 496 5.36 -10.24 19.85
CA ALA A 496 4.27 -11.08 20.34
C ALA A 496 3.86 -10.67 21.76
N VAL A 497 2.59 -10.36 21.98
CA VAL A 497 2.05 -9.96 23.29
C VAL A 497 1.99 -11.19 24.22
N GLY A 498 2.98 -11.31 25.11
CA GLY A 498 3.01 -12.35 26.14
C GLY A 498 1.92 -12.12 27.19
N SER A 499 0.97 -13.06 27.32
CA SER A 499 -0.08 -13.01 28.32
C SER A 499 0.45 -13.33 29.73
N GLY A 500 0.37 -12.36 30.66
CA GLY A 500 1.10 -12.43 31.92
C GLY A 500 0.36 -11.85 33.14
N ARG A 501 -0.54 -12.66 33.74
CA ARG A 501 -1.07 -12.56 35.12
C ARG A 501 -1.83 -11.27 35.51
N GLY A 502 -3.12 -11.41 35.84
CA GLY A 502 -3.92 -10.38 36.52
C GLY A 502 -4.21 -10.71 38.00
N PRO A 503 -4.98 -9.87 38.73
CA PRO A 503 -5.39 -10.12 40.11
C PRO A 503 -6.90 -10.43 40.32
N GLY A 504 -7.17 -11.33 41.26
CA GLY A 504 -8.31 -11.41 42.21
C GLY A 504 -9.75 -10.96 41.82
N PRO A 505 -10.77 -11.84 41.93
CA PRO A 505 -12.18 -11.46 41.76
C PRO A 505 -12.85 -10.96 43.07
N PRO A 506 -13.77 -9.97 43.01
CA PRO A 506 -14.71 -9.69 44.10
C PRO A 506 -15.86 -10.72 44.13
N ARG A 507 -16.47 -10.92 45.31
CA ARG A 507 -17.40 -12.03 45.58
C ARG A 507 -18.89 -11.67 45.34
N ARG A 508 -19.63 -12.67 44.83
CA ARG A 508 -21.08 -12.96 44.99
C ARG A 508 -21.99 -11.88 45.62
N ARG A 509 -23.07 -11.53 44.92
CA ARG A 509 -24.45 -11.47 45.49
C ARG A 509 -25.55 -11.50 44.40
N CYS A 510 -26.33 -12.58 44.39
CA CYS A 510 -27.72 -12.64 43.88
C CYS A 510 -28.67 -12.34 45.07
N PRO A 511 -29.99 -12.03 44.94
CA PRO A 511 -31.00 -12.57 44.01
C PRO A 511 -31.78 -11.48 43.20
N GLY A 512 -32.77 -11.78 42.35
CA GLY A 512 -33.32 -13.06 41.85
C GLY A 512 -34.59 -12.87 40.98
N GLY A 513 -35.19 -13.98 40.52
CA GLY A 513 -36.33 -14.01 39.58
C GLY A 513 -35.91 -13.84 38.11
N GLY A 514 -36.47 -14.51 37.08
CA GLY A 514 -37.66 -15.38 37.01
C GLY A 514 -38.78 -14.71 36.19
N GLY A 515 -39.24 -15.20 35.03
CA GLY A 515 -38.77 -16.33 34.21
C GLY A 515 -39.63 -16.54 32.94
N ARG A 516 -39.13 -17.34 31.98
CA ARG A 516 -39.84 -17.98 30.83
C ARG A 516 -41.02 -17.23 30.14
N ARG A 517 -40.86 -16.87 28.85
CA ARG A 517 -41.60 -17.47 27.70
C ARG A 517 -41.11 -16.96 26.32
N ARG A 518 -41.44 -17.69 25.25
CA ARG A 518 -41.06 -17.45 23.83
C ARG A 518 -42.14 -16.63 23.07
N PRO A 519 -41.81 -16.00 21.92
CA PRO A 519 -42.59 -14.91 21.33
C PRO A 519 -43.70 -15.34 20.35
N ARG A 520 -44.65 -14.43 20.04
CA ARG A 520 -45.58 -14.54 18.90
C ARG A 520 -45.76 -13.23 18.11
N ARG A 521 -45.80 -13.43 16.78
CA ARG A 521 -45.97 -12.50 15.65
C ARG A 521 -47.15 -11.50 15.73
N ARG A 522 -46.95 -10.30 15.17
CA ARG A 522 -47.79 -9.55 14.18
C ARG A 522 -46.98 -8.28 13.78
N ARG A 523 -46.71 -7.85 12.54
CA ARG A 523 -47.25 -7.98 11.16
C ARG A 523 -48.27 -6.89 10.76
N ARG A 524 -47.82 -5.89 9.96
CA ARG A 524 -48.56 -4.76 9.31
C ARG A 524 -49.17 -3.75 10.32
N GLY A 525 -49.44 -2.48 10.02
CA GLY A 525 -49.17 -1.55 8.89
C GLY A 525 -49.37 -0.10 9.44
N GLY A 526 -48.95 1.02 8.84
CA GLY A 526 -49.05 1.43 7.45
C GLY A 526 -50.25 2.37 7.25
N GLY A 527 -50.07 3.70 7.27
CA GLY A 527 -51.16 4.68 7.00
C GLY A 527 -50.91 6.12 7.51
N HIS A 528 -51.01 7.12 6.63
CA HIS A 528 -51.10 8.54 6.99
C HIS A 528 -52.56 9.02 6.91
N HIS A 529 -52.97 10.03 7.72
CA HIS A 529 -53.34 11.36 7.17
C HIS A 529 -53.82 12.45 8.17
N ARG A 530 -53.28 13.67 7.95
CA ARG A 530 -53.92 15.00 7.87
C ARG A 530 -55.00 15.48 8.88
N ARG A 531 -54.65 16.59 9.55
CA ARG A 531 -55.40 17.87 9.72
C ARG A 531 -56.80 17.88 10.41
N ARG A 532 -56.93 18.71 11.46
CA ARG A 532 -57.68 20.02 11.43
C ARG A 532 -57.47 20.85 12.72
N ARG A 533 -57.80 22.15 12.63
CA ARG A 533 -57.97 23.21 13.67
C ARG A 533 -59.42 23.77 13.49
N PRO A 534 -59.90 24.83 14.19
CA PRO A 534 -59.56 25.43 15.50
C PRO A 534 -60.79 25.62 16.43
N ARG A 535 -60.58 26.06 17.68
CA ARG A 535 -61.51 27.01 18.36
C ARG A 535 -60.79 27.92 19.36
N VAL A 536 -61.54 28.84 20.01
CA VAL A 536 -61.15 30.26 20.22
C VAL A 536 -61.83 30.87 21.47
N VAL A 537 -61.30 32.00 21.98
CA VAL A 537 -61.68 32.78 23.20
C VAL A 537 -61.16 32.20 24.53
N GLY A 538 -60.64 32.99 25.50
CA GLY A 538 -60.23 34.41 25.50
C GLY A 538 -60.15 35.07 26.90
N ARG A 539 -59.54 36.27 27.00
CA ARG A 539 -59.41 37.19 28.18
C ARG A 539 -58.66 36.63 29.42
N GLY A 540 -57.93 37.41 30.23
CA GLY A 540 -57.51 38.83 30.16
C GLY A 540 -57.23 39.44 31.56
N ARG A 541 -56.47 40.56 31.64
CA ARG A 541 -56.02 41.31 32.87
C ARG A 541 -54.91 40.61 33.69
N ARG A 542 -54.07 41.24 34.52
CA ARG A 542 -53.45 42.58 34.72
C ARG A 542 -52.87 42.53 36.17
N ALA A 543 -51.58 42.81 36.39
CA ALA A 543 -51.04 43.33 37.68
C ALA A 543 -49.58 43.79 37.48
N SER A 544 -49.06 44.67 38.35
CA SER A 544 -47.75 45.30 38.11
C SER A 544 -47.09 45.96 39.34
N SER A 545 -45.76 45.85 39.39
CA SER A 545 -44.78 46.82 39.94
C SER A 545 -44.52 46.91 41.46
N ARG A 546 -43.33 47.48 41.77
CA ARG A 546 -42.78 48.03 43.04
C ARG A 546 -42.13 47.06 44.06
N ALA A 547 -41.15 47.49 44.90
CA ALA A 547 -40.09 48.53 44.76
C ALA A 547 -39.13 48.60 45.99
N ARG A 548 -37.80 48.74 45.75
CA ARG A 548 -36.75 49.35 46.63
C ARG A 548 -36.51 48.64 47.99
N ALA A 549 -35.52 48.95 48.86
CA ALA A 549 -34.52 50.04 49.01
C ALA A 549 -33.22 49.52 49.71
N ALA A 550 -32.25 50.32 50.21
CA ALA A 550 -31.30 51.24 49.54
C ALA A 550 -30.16 51.71 50.50
N GLY A 551 -28.99 52.14 49.97
CA GLY A 551 -27.93 52.91 50.70
C GLY A 551 -26.57 52.21 50.92
N ARG A 552 -25.41 52.87 51.16
CA ARG A 552 -24.97 54.31 51.10
C ARG A 552 -23.41 54.40 50.98
N GLY A 553 -22.86 55.37 50.22
CA GLY A 553 -21.60 56.11 50.52
C GLY A 553 -20.17 55.60 50.11
N PRO A 554 -19.38 56.39 49.32
CA PRO A 554 -17.91 56.29 49.09
C PRO A 554 -17.17 57.63 49.48
N PRO A 555 -16.04 58.16 48.91
CA PRO A 555 -14.87 57.66 48.10
C PRO A 555 -13.44 58.18 48.53
N ARG A 556 -12.33 57.85 47.77
CA ARG A 556 -11.11 58.70 47.38
C ARG A 556 -9.71 58.00 47.32
N ARG A 557 -8.65 58.73 46.88
CA ARG A 557 -7.25 58.38 46.38
C ARG A 557 -6.21 59.45 46.88
N PRO A 558 -4.90 59.64 46.47
CA PRO A 558 -3.92 59.01 45.49
C PRO A 558 -2.52 58.69 46.16
N PRO A 559 -1.23 58.92 45.68
CA PRO A 559 -0.57 59.24 44.38
C PRO A 559 0.70 58.40 43.96
N ARG A 560 1.94 58.99 43.88
CA ARG A 560 3.27 58.53 43.30
C ARG A 560 4.44 59.45 43.85
N PRO A 561 5.71 59.61 43.33
CA PRO A 561 6.57 58.93 42.29
C PRO A 561 8.13 58.80 42.56
N GLY A 562 8.96 58.23 41.62
CA GLY A 562 10.46 58.40 41.51
C GLY A 562 11.26 57.14 41.06
N ARG A 563 12.24 57.06 40.11
CA ARG A 563 13.54 57.77 39.78
C ARG A 563 14.78 57.14 40.51
N ARG A 564 16.02 56.91 39.98
CA ARG A 564 16.74 57.24 38.69
C ARG A 564 18.07 56.41 38.44
N ARG A 565 18.30 55.80 37.24
CA ARG A 565 19.57 55.41 36.49
C ARG A 565 20.91 54.96 37.15
N GLY A 566 21.62 53.99 36.49
CA GLY A 566 23.13 53.90 36.35
C GLY A 566 23.74 52.48 36.51
N ARG A 567 24.95 52.09 36.08
CA ARG A 567 25.79 52.21 34.84
C ARG A 567 26.84 51.04 34.89
N ARG A 568 27.43 50.67 33.74
CA ARG A 568 28.49 49.64 33.42
C ARG A 568 29.90 49.96 34.00
N PRO A 569 30.99 49.14 33.82
CA PRO A 569 31.18 47.67 33.70
C PRO A 569 32.51 47.15 34.38
N THR A 570 33.15 46.11 33.80
CA THR A 570 34.51 45.51 33.98
C THR A 570 34.59 44.28 34.89
N ASP A 571 35.51 43.30 34.74
CA ASP A 571 36.28 42.64 33.63
C ASP A 571 37.53 41.98 34.29
N ARG A 572 38.20 41.06 33.58
CA ARG A 572 39.40 40.27 33.96
C ARG A 572 39.12 39.09 34.90
N ARG A 573 39.95 38.02 34.94
CA ARG A 573 40.69 37.20 33.95
C ARG A 573 41.65 36.29 34.76
N ARG A 574 41.96 35.09 34.26
CA ARG A 574 43.08 34.19 34.69
C ARG A 574 42.92 33.55 36.10
N ALA A 575 43.54 32.40 36.42
CA ALA A 575 44.11 31.33 35.58
C ALA A 575 44.41 30.03 36.38
N ARG A 576 44.55 28.92 35.64
CA ARG A 576 45.46 27.76 35.82
C ARG A 576 45.81 27.24 37.24
N GLY A 577 45.60 25.94 37.46
CA GLY A 577 46.35 25.13 38.43
C GLY A 577 45.54 23.97 39.03
N ALA A 578 46.06 22.76 39.27
CA ALA A 578 46.74 21.76 38.43
C ALA A 578 47.31 20.65 39.36
N ARG A 579 46.95 19.36 39.13
CA ARG A 579 47.57 18.11 39.68
C ARG A 579 47.46 17.85 41.22
N GLY A 580 47.26 16.58 41.64
CA GLY A 580 47.27 16.26 43.10
C GLY A 580 46.99 14.82 43.62
N ARG A 581 47.59 13.77 43.04
CA ARG A 581 47.84 12.39 43.60
C ARG A 581 47.13 11.83 44.89
N ARG A 582 46.52 10.63 44.71
CA ARG A 582 46.70 9.33 45.44
C ARG A 582 46.52 9.16 46.99
N GLY A 583 45.68 8.17 47.36
CA GLY A 583 45.77 7.28 48.55
C GLY A 583 44.48 6.41 48.65
N ARG A 584 44.39 5.08 48.84
CA ARG A 584 45.09 3.96 49.54
C ARG A 584 44.42 3.55 50.88
N GLY A 585 44.13 2.24 51.03
CA GLY A 585 43.49 1.58 52.20
C GLY A 585 42.12 0.99 51.83
N ARG A 586 41.86 -0.33 51.67
CA ARG A 586 42.12 -1.60 52.40
C ARG A 586 41.20 -1.85 53.61
N GLY A 587 40.37 -2.89 53.47
CA GLY A 587 39.60 -3.58 54.52
C GLY A 587 38.98 -4.86 53.92
N ARG A 588 38.83 -5.95 54.69
CA ARG A 588 38.26 -7.25 54.24
C ARG A 588 37.20 -7.73 55.24
N GLY A 589 36.16 -8.40 54.73
CA GLY A 589 35.19 -9.18 55.51
C GLY A 589 34.41 -10.15 54.60
N PRO A 590 34.31 -11.46 54.92
CA PRO A 590 33.55 -12.45 54.15
C PRO A 590 32.05 -12.48 54.57
N PRO A 591 31.18 -13.24 53.87
CA PRO A 591 29.79 -12.80 53.68
C PRO A 591 28.74 -13.48 54.58
N THR A 592 27.66 -12.74 54.85
CA THR A 592 26.34 -13.29 55.19
C THR A 592 25.30 -12.74 54.22
N GLY A 593 24.46 -13.62 53.65
CA GLY A 593 23.55 -13.26 52.56
C GLY A 593 22.16 -12.87 53.05
N ARG A 594 21.57 -11.84 52.44
CA ARG A 594 20.12 -11.62 52.33
C ARG A 594 19.81 -10.83 51.06
N THR A 595 18.84 -11.29 50.29
CA THR A 595 18.47 -10.78 48.97
C THR A 595 17.45 -9.66 49.06
N HIS A 596 17.71 -8.49 48.45
CA HIS A 596 16.70 -7.59 47.89
C HIS A 596 17.34 -6.62 46.86
N PRO A 597 16.56 -5.94 45.99
CA PRO A 597 17.05 -5.52 44.68
C PRO A 597 17.78 -4.16 44.64
N HIS A 598 18.73 -4.06 43.72
CA HIS A 598 19.21 -2.81 43.14
C HIS A 598 18.85 -2.78 41.64
N GLY A 599 18.62 -1.63 41.02
CA GLY A 599 18.84 -0.25 41.49
C GLY A 599 19.69 0.49 40.47
N ALA A 600 19.23 1.65 40.00
CA ALA A 600 19.75 2.29 38.79
C ALA A 600 21.24 2.65 38.87
N ARG A 601 22.06 2.06 37.98
CA ARG A 601 23.43 2.51 37.73
C ARG A 601 23.40 3.84 36.97
N ARG A 602 23.72 4.95 37.65
CA ARG A 602 24.10 6.20 36.97
C ARG A 602 25.31 5.92 36.07
N ARG A 603 25.14 6.05 34.76
CA ARG A 603 26.20 5.95 33.75
C ARG A 603 27.22 7.09 33.88
N ARG A 604 28.43 6.90 33.35
CA ARG A 604 29.54 7.84 33.50
C ARG A 604 29.37 9.06 32.56
N PRO A 605 29.82 10.28 32.94
CA PRO A 605 29.67 11.47 32.10
C PRO A 605 30.26 11.35 30.68
N GLY A 606 31.29 10.51 30.49
CA GLY A 606 31.97 10.33 29.21
C GLY A 606 31.12 9.69 28.10
N GLU A 607 30.12 8.85 28.42
CA GLU A 607 29.28 8.23 27.38
C GLU A 607 28.41 9.25 26.62
N ARG A 608 28.12 10.42 27.23
CA ARG A 608 27.35 11.50 26.58
C ARG A 608 28.15 12.33 25.57
N ALA A 609 29.49 12.19 25.54
CA ALA A 609 30.35 13.02 24.69
C ALA A 609 30.49 12.48 23.25
N ALA A 610 30.15 11.21 23.00
CA ALA A 610 30.31 10.56 21.70
C ALA A 610 29.08 10.68 20.75
N MET A 611 27.94 11.18 21.23
CA MET A 611 26.68 11.26 20.47
C MET A 611 26.17 12.70 20.28
N SER A 612 27.08 13.66 20.08
CA SER A 612 26.78 15.11 20.08
C SER A 612 26.10 15.64 18.81
N GLY A 613 25.21 14.87 18.17
CA GLY A 613 24.52 15.24 16.94
C GLY A 613 23.10 14.68 16.73
N LEU A 614 22.76 13.57 17.39
CA LEU A 614 21.43 12.96 17.28
C LEU A 614 20.43 13.63 18.24
N VAL A 615 19.47 14.37 17.69
CA VAL A 615 18.28 14.83 18.42
C VAL A 615 17.32 13.62 18.55
N PRO A 616 17.02 13.10 19.76
CA PRO A 616 16.31 11.82 19.90
C PRO A 616 14.87 11.84 19.39
N VAL A 617 14.24 13.01 19.28
CA VAL A 617 12.86 13.16 18.80
C VAL A 617 12.73 14.41 17.94
N THR A 618 12.11 14.29 16.77
CA THR A 618 11.77 15.44 15.90
C THR A 618 10.29 15.36 15.53
N LEU A 619 9.51 16.40 15.85
CA LEU A 619 8.10 16.52 15.45
C LEU A 619 7.97 17.47 14.26
N VAL A 620 7.72 16.92 13.07
CA VAL A 620 7.39 17.70 11.87
C VAL A 620 5.87 17.82 11.78
N LYS A 621 5.34 19.03 11.88
CA LYS A 621 3.91 19.35 11.72
C LYS A 621 3.76 20.31 10.55
N GLY A 622 2.66 20.24 9.79
CA GLY A 622 2.47 21.18 8.68
C GLY A 622 1.11 21.07 7.99
N SER A 623 0.65 22.20 7.43
CA SER A 623 -0.58 22.27 6.63
C SER A 623 -0.38 22.18 5.13
N ASP A 624 0.83 22.45 4.66
CA ASP A 624 1.26 22.21 3.29
C ASP A 624 1.84 20.79 3.23
N ASP A 625 1.49 20.02 2.19
CA ASP A 625 1.90 18.63 2.07
C ASP A 625 3.30 18.48 1.46
N VAL A 626 3.74 19.42 0.61
CA VAL A 626 5.07 19.40 -0.01
C VAL A 626 6.12 19.84 1.01
N LEU A 627 5.94 21.02 1.61
CA LEU A 627 6.89 21.59 2.57
C LEU A 627 7.03 20.71 3.83
N ARG A 628 5.95 20.04 4.27
CA ARG A 628 6.00 19.08 5.38
C ARG A 628 6.75 17.80 4.98
N ASN A 629 6.59 17.31 3.75
CA ASN A 629 7.31 16.11 3.29
C ASN A 629 8.79 16.38 3.02
N GLU A 630 9.15 17.59 2.56
CA GLU A 630 10.52 18.08 2.47
C GLU A 630 11.16 18.16 3.86
N ALA A 631 10.52 18.89 4.80
CA ALA A 631 11.00 18.99 6.18
C ALA A 631 11.11 17.64 6.89
N ALA A 632 10.19 16.70 6.62
CA ALA A 632 10.29 15.33 7.11
C ALA A 632 11.46 14.56 6.49
N SER A 633 11.69 14.69 5.19
CA SER A 633 12.84 14.07 4.50
C SER A 633 14.16 14.62 5.06
N ALA A 634 14.31 15.94 5.16
CA ALA A 634 15.49 16.57 5.74
C ALA A 634 15.74 16.18 7.22
N ALA A 635 14.68 15.96 8.01
CA ALA A 635 14.80 15.43 9.37
C ALA A 635 15.25 13.96 9.40
N ILE A 636 14.73 13.13 8.48
CA ILE A 636 15.13 11.72 8.33
C ILE A 636 16.58 11.62 7.89
N ASP A 637 16.99 12.40 6.89
CA ASP A 637 18.33 12.36 6.32
C ASP A 637 19.38 12.82 7.33
N ARG A 638 19.06 13.87 8.12
CA ARG A 638 19.86 14.31 9.28
C ARG A 638 19.94 13.24 10.38
N ALA A 639 18.89 12.45 10.59
CA ALA A 639 18.85 11.41 11.61
C ALA A 639 19.59 10.11 11.17
N VAL A 640 19.59 9.80 9.87
CA VAL A 640 20.36 8.68 9.31
C VAL A 640 21.85 9.01 9.24
N GLY A 641 22.20 10.21 8.78
CA GLY A 641 23.59 10.61 8.55
C GLY A 641 24.25 9.72 7.48
N ASP A 642 25.50 9.31 7.74
CA ASP A 642 26.27 8.41 6.86
C ASP A 642 25.84 6.92 6.96
N GLY A 643 24.78 6.61 7.71
CA GLY A 643 24.30 5.24 7.92
C GLY A 643 23.55 4.64 6.72
N ASP A 644 23.64 3.32 6.54
CA ASP A 644 22.85 2.61 5.53
C ASP A 644 21.36 2.65 5.88
N ARG A 645 20.56 3.33 5.04
CA ARG A 645 19.11 3.45 5.20
C ARG A 645 18.40 2.10 5.32
N THR A 646 18.92 1.04 4.68
CA THR A 646 18.31 -0.29 4.71
C THR A 646 18.49 -1.03 6.05
N LEU A 647 19.40 -0.54 6.91
CA LEU A 647 19.70 -1.11 8.23
C LEU A 647 19.30 -0.18 9.38
N VAL A 648 19.34 1.13 9.15
CA VAL A 648 19.14 2.16 10.19
C VAL A 648 17.68 2.64 10.27
N LEU A 649 16.91 2.62 9.18
CA LEU A 649 15.63 3.32 9.05
C LEU A 649 14.41 2.38 9.00
N ASP A 650 13.46 2.57 9.93
CA ASP A 650 12.10 2.00 9.87
C ASP A 650 11.05 3.10 9.61
N GLU A 651 10.13 2.90 8.66
CA GLU A 651 9.01 3.83 8.43
C GLU A 651 7.63 3.21 8.72
N PHE A 652 6.91 3.83 9.65
CA PHE A 652 5.56 3.46 10.07
C PHE A 652 4.52 4.42 9.48
N ASP A 653 3.94 4.02 8.35
CA ASP A 653 2.71 4.58 7.80
C ASP A 653 1.52 4.16 8.70
N LEU A 654 1.00 5.07 9.52
CA LEU A 654 -0.07 4.76 10.47
C LEU A 654 -1.39 4.36 9.81
N ASP A 655 -1.67 4.71 8.55
CA ASP A 655 -2.85 4.21 7.84
C ASP A 655 -2.78 2.69 7.59
N ARG A 656 -1.59 2.08 7.78
CA ARG A 656 -1.28 0.65 7.62
C ARG A 656 -0.70 -0.01 8.87
N CYS A 657 -0.73 0.65 10.03
CA CYS A 657 -0.27 0.06 11.29
C CYS A 657 -0.82 0.74 12.56
N LEU A 658 -0.77 0.00 13.67
CA LEU A 658 -1.10 0.50 15.00
C LEU A 658 0.07 1.32 15.57
N LEU A 659 -0.23 2.41 16.28
CA LEU A 659 0.77 3.28 16.91
C LEU A 659 1.72 2.51 17.85
N GLY A 660 1.20 1.48 18.54
CA GLY A 660 1.99 0.61 19.41
C GLY A 660 3.14 -0.13 18.70
N ALA A 661 3.02 -0.43 17.40
CA ALA A 661 4.10 -1.07 16.63
C ALA A 661 5.27 -0.11 16.40
N ALA A 662 4.98 1.15 16.08
CA ALA A 662 5.98 2.20 15.94
C ALA A 662 6.68 2.52 17.27
N VAL A 663 5.92 2.58 18.38
CA VAL A 663 6.47 2.75 19.73
C VAL A 663 7.36 1.56 20.13
N ALA A 664 6.94 0.32 19.85
CA ALA A 664 7.76 -0.87 20.11
C ALA A 664 9.07 -0.89 19.32
N ALA A 665 9.06 -0.42 18.07
CA ALA A 665 10.28 -0.24 17.28
C ALA A 665 11.19 0.85 17.89
N ALA A 666 10.62 1.98 18.32
CA ALA A 666 11.36 3.05 18.99
C ALA A 666 11.95 2.63 20.35
N GLN A 667 11.32 1.67 21.04
CA GLN A 667 11.78 1.01 22.26
C GLN A 667 12.76 -0.15 22.04
N THR A 668 13.03 -0.54 20.79
CA THR A 668 13.93 -1.65 20.47
C THR A 668 15.30 -1.11 20.03
N PRO A 669 16.39 -1.38 20.80
CA PRO A 669 17.74 -0.92 20.47
C PRO A 669 18.22 -1.32 19.06
N PRO A 670 19.15 -0.56 18.46
CA PRO A 670 19.75 -0.91 17.17
C PRO A 670 20.44 -2.28 17.20
N PHE A 671 20.51 -2.91 16.03
CA PHE A 671 21.14 -4.22 15.82
C PHE A 671 22.08 -4.13 14.60
N LEU A 672 23.37 -4.36 14.83
CA LEU A 672 24.46 -4.16 13.85
C LEU A 672 24.70 -2.72 13.39
N THR A 673 24.00 -1.73 13.96
CA THR A 673 24.19 -0.29 13.74
C THR A 673 24.45 0.44 15.07
N GLU A 674 25.03 1.64 15.02
CA GLU A 674 25.28 2.44 16.24
C GLU A 674 24.01 3.14 16.75
N HIS A 675 23.11 3.51 15.83
CA HIS A 675 21.82 4.13 16.09
C HIS A 675 20.72 3.56 15.19
N ARG A 676 19.47 3.92 15.51
CA ARG A 676 18.26 3.60 14.76
C ARG A 676 17.45 4.86 14.49
N VAL A 677 16.77 4.93 13.35
CA VAL A 677 15.82 5.99 13.00
C VAL A 677 14.44 5.36 12.80
N VAL A 678 13.46 5.81 13.58
CA VAL A 678 12.07 5.36 13.48
C VAL A 678 11.21 6.54 13.03
N VAL A 679 10.56 6.41 11.89
CA VAL A 679 9.68 7.43 11.31
C VAL A 679 8.23 7.00 11.51
N VAL A 680 7.37 7.94 11.91
CA VAL A 680 5.95 7.68 12.10
C VAL A 680 5.17 8.76 11.35
N ARG A 681 4.51 8.37 10.24
CA ARG A 681 3.68 9.26 9.42
C ARG A 681 2.21 9.12 9.79
N HIS A 682 1.37 10.07 9.40
CA HIS A 682 -0.07 10.00 9.60
C HIS A 682 -0.52 10.08 11.07
N LEU A 683 0.25 10.78 11.93
CA LEU A 683 -0.22 11.13 13.29
C LEU A 683 -1.40 12.11 13.28
N GLY A 684 -1.72 12.73 12.13
CA GLY A 684 -2.87 13.62 11.96
C GLY A 684 -4.20 12.99 12.37
N ARG A 685 -4.31 11.65 12.30
CA ARG A 685 -5.50 10.90 12.72
C ARG A 685 -5.79 10.94 14.22
N PHE A 686 -4.82 11.33 15.05
CA PHE A 686 -4.98 11.45 16.50
C PHE A 686 -5.13 12.91 16.93
N SER A 687 -6.10 13.17 17.80
CA SER A 687 -6.41 14.53 18.30
C SER A 687 -6.77 14.58 19.79
N LYS A 688 -6.92 13.44 20.48
CA LYS A 688 -7.01 13.36 21.94
C LYS A 688 -5.67 12.96 22.56
N GLN A 689 -5.54 13.16 23.86
CA GLN A 689 -4.38 12.71 24.64
C GLN A 689 -4.34 11.18 24.77
N ASP A 690 -5.50 10.56 25.03
CA ASP A 690 -5.62 9.11 25.27
C ASP A 690 -5.26 8.30 24.00
N GLU A 691 -5.64 8.83 22.83
CA GLU A 691 -5.32 8.29 21.49
C GLU A 691 -3.80 8.19 21.22
N VAL A 692 -2.95 8.92 21.96
CA VAL A 692 -1.48 8.89 21.83
C VAL A 692 -0.76 8.45 23.11
N ALA A 693 -1.47 7.93 24.12
CA ALA A 693 -0.89 7.59 25.42
C ALA A 693 0.38 6.69 25.36
N PRO A 694 0.47 5.63 24.53
CA PRO A 694 1.69 4.82 24.43
C PRO A 694 2.92 5.60 23.94
N LEU A 695 2.70 6.60 23.07
CA LEU A 695 3.77 7.47 22.58
C LEU A 695 4.18 8.50 23.65
N LEU A 696 3.23 9.02 24.45
CA LEU A 696 3.55 9.90 25.57
C LEU A 696 4.45 9.19 26.60
N SER A 697 4.13 7.96 26.98
CA SER A 697 4.93 7.18 27.92
C SER A 697 6.32 6.79 27.38
N TYR A 698 6.52 6.74 26.06
CA TYR A 698 7.87 6.61 25.48
C TYR A 698 8.69 7.89 25.60
N LEU A 699 8.04 9.06 25.41
CA LEU A 699 8.68 10.36 25.47
C LEU A 699 9.08 10.80 26.89
N GLU A 700 8.71 10.04 27.92
CA GLU A 700 9.17 10.23 29.30
C GLU A 700 10.64 9.77 29.52
N ASP A 701 11.09 8.73 28.82
CA ASP A 701 12.49 8.23 28.84
C ASP A 701 12.86 7.59 27.48
N PRO A 702 13.06 8.39 26.42
CA PRO A 702 13.35 7.88 25.08
C PRO A 702 14.75 7.26 24.98
N LEU A 703 14.91 6.24 24.13
CA LEU A 703 16.20 5.57 23.96
C LEU A 703 17.22 6.52 23.29
N PRO A 704 18.40 6.77 23.89
CA PRO A 704 19.40 7.69 23.33
C PRO A 704 20.07 7.16 22.04
N THR A 705 19.89 5.88 21.72
CA THR A 705 20.33 5.23 20.49
C THR A 705 19.28 5.29 19.36
N THR A 706 18.14 5.95 19.59
CA THR A 706 17.02 5.99 18.65
C THR A 706 16.63 7.44 18.37
N ALA A 707 16.57 7.82 17.09
CA ALA A 707 15.94 9.05 16.64
C ALA A 707 14.50 8.76 16.18
N LEU A 708 13.52 9.47 16.75
CA LEU A 708 12.10 9.31 16.44
C LEU A 708 11.57 10.51 15.66
N VAL A 709 11.26 10.34 14.37
CA VAL A 709 10.68 11.38 13.50
C VAL A 709 9.16 11.21 13.43
N LEU A 710 8.42 12.12 14.05
CA LEU A 710 6.95 12.13 14.07
C LEU A 710 6.44 13.13 13.02
N VAL A 711 5.59 12.69 12.09
CA VAL A 711 4.95 13.56 11.09
C VAL A 711 3.45 13.70 11.40
N TRP A 712 3.02 14.92 11.71
CA TRP A 712 1.63 15.27 12.00
C TRP A 712 1.03 16.12 10.87
N GLU A 713 0.09 15.54 10.12
CA GLU A 713 -0.66 16.28 9.10
C GLU A 713 -1.91 16.96 9.67
N LYS A 714 -2.26 18.10 9.09
CA LYS A 714 -3.51 18.82 9.37
C LYS A 714 -4.71 18.28 8.57
N THR A 715 -4.46 17.33 7.67
CA THR A 715 -5.31 16.97 6.52
C THR A 715 -5.89 15.56 6.59
N ALA A 716 -5.77 14.88 7.74
CA ALA A 716 -6.32 13.52 7.94
C ALA A 716 -7.82 13.48 7.62
N LEU A 717 -8.19 12.70 6.59
CA LEU A 717 -9.53 12.73 5.99
C LEU A 717 -10.56 11.94 6.82
N THR A 718 -10.14 10.88 7.50
CA THR A 718 -10.99 9.97 8.27
C THR A 718 -10.35 9.57 9.59
N LYS A 719 -11.20 9.29 10.58
CA LYS A 719 -10.86 8.47 11.73
C LYS A 719 -11.07 7.00 11.39
N LEU A 720 -10.19 6.15 11.89
CA LEU A 720 -10.40 4.71 12.01
C LEU A 720 -10.43 4.38 13.51
N PRO A 721 -11.60 4.09 14.09
CA PRO A 721 -11.70 3.44 15.40
C PRO A 721 -11.33 1.95 15.27
N GLU A 722 -11.20 1.25 16.40
CA GLU A 722 -10.69 -0.13 16.45
C GLU A 722 -11.57 -1.16 15.72
N ASP A 723 -12.84 -0.82 15.46
CA ASP A 723 -13.79 -1.60 14.66
C ASP A 723 -13.68 -1.36 13.13
N GLY A 724 -12.76 -0.50 12.68
CA GLY A 724 -12.41 -0.32 11.26
C GLY A 724 -13.38 0.54 10.45
N THR A 725 -14.33 1.23 11.08
CA THR A 725 -15.29 2.11 10.39
C THR A 725 -14.70 3.48 10.08
N ALA A 726 -14.40 3.74 8.79
CA ALA A 726 -13.77 4.99 8.37
C ALA A 726 -14.73 6.21 8.42
N GLU A 727 -14.86 6.85 9.58
CA GLU A 727 -15.71 8.04 9.76
C GLU A 727 -14.97 9.35 9.40
N PRO A 728 -15.58 10.28 8.62
CA PRO A 728 -15.01 11.60 8.39
C PRO A 728 -14.84 12.42 9.68
N PHE A 729 -13.79 13.23 9.75
CA PHE A 729 -13.54 14.10 10.91
C PHE A 729 -14.63 15.17 11.10
N ALA A 730 -15.52 14.98 12.07
CA ALA A 730 -16.58 15.94 12.42
C ALA A 730 -16.08 17.32 12.89
N GLN A 731 -14.81 17.44 13.27
CA GLN A 731 -14.10 18.69 13.53
C GLN A 731 -12.66 18.55 13.02
N LYS A 732 -12.04 19.66 12.57
CA LYS A 732 -10.65 19.65 12.06
C LYS A 732 -9.70 19.04 13.11
N PRO A 733 -8.81 18.10 12.72
CA PRO A 733 -7.87 17.50 13.66
C PRO A 733 -6.95 18.55 14.29
N GLN A 734 -6.55 18.31 15.53
CA GLN A 734 -5.68 19.20 16.30
C GLN A 734 -4.58 18.39 16.99
N LEU A 735 -3.33 18.82 16.84
CA LEU A 735 -2.18 18.23 17.52
C LEU A 735 -2.43 18.22 19.04
N PRO A 736 -2.42 17.05 19.71
CA PRO A 736 -2.65 16.99 21.15
C PRO A 736 -1.63 17.85 21.91
N PRO A 737 -2.05 18.83 22.75
CA PRO A 737 -1.11 19.69 23.46
C PRO A 737 -0.16 18.94 24.40
N ALA A 738 -0.56 17.75 24.86
CA ALA A 738 0.29 16.83 25.61
C ALA A 738 1.48 16.32 24.77
N LEU A 739 1.27 15.98 23.48
CA LEU A 739 2.32 15.46 22.60
C LEU A 739 3.38 16.52 22.31
N SER A 740 2.97 17.76 21.99
CA SER A 740 3.91 18.86 21.78
C SER A 740 4.72 19.18 23.04
N LYS A 741 4.13 19.05 24.24
CA LYS A 741 4.84 19.20 25.52
C LYS A 741 5.79 18.04 25.80
N ALA A 742 5.40 16.80 25.49
CA ALA A 742 6.22 15.62 25.69
C ALA A 742 7.46 15.62 24.79
N VAL A 743 7.33 15.98 23.51
CA VAL A 743 8.47 16.15 22.60
C VAL A 743 9.45 17.21 23.13
N ALA A 744 8.95 18.35 23.61
CA ALA A 744 9.79 19.39 24.21
C ALA A 744 10.47 18.94 25.53
N ALA A 745 9.77 18.15 26.36
CA ALA A 745 10.31 17.59 27.60
C ALA A 745 11.39 16.53 27.35
N ALA A 746 11.24 15.75 26.27
CA ALA A 746 12.24 14.80 25.76
C ALA A 746 13.49 15.49 25.14
N GLY A 747 13.52 16.83 25.06
CA GLY A 747 14.59 17.59 24.40
C GLY A 747 14.53 17.55 22.87
N GLY A 748 13.38 17.21 22.30
CA GLY A 748 13.18 17.07 20.85
C GLY A 748 12.90 18.39 20.12
N GLU A 749 13.24 18.42 18.84
CA GLU A 749 12.93 19.55 17.93
C GLU A 749 11.47 19.49 17.48
N THR A 750 10.87 20.64 17.17
CA THR A 750 9.57 20.73 16.49
C THR A 750 9.67 21.65 15.29
N ILE A 751 9.56 21.05 14.10
CA ILE A 751 9.64 21.73 12.80
C ILE A 751 8.22 22.00 12.31
N ASP A 752 7.96 23.24 11.90
CA ASP A 752 6.65 23.70 11.41
C ASP A 752 6.89 24.58 10.17
N PRO A 753 6.98 24.00 8.95
CA PRO A 753 7.27 24.73 7.73
C PRO A 753 6.00 25.45 7.26
N ILE A 754 5.61 26.46 8.02
CA ILE A 754 4.49 27.35 7.71
C ILE A 754 5.03 28.48 6.84
N PRO A 755 4.50 28.68 5.62
CA PRO A 755 4.67 29.92 4.89
C PRO A 755 4.07 31.05 5.73
N PRO A 756 4.84 32.06 6.16
CA PRO A 756 4.32 33.15 6.97
C PRO A 756 3.31 33.98 6.16
N ARG A 757 2.42 34.69 6.87
CA ARG A 757 1.37 35.55 6.28
C ARG A 757 1.86 36.73 5.42
N LYS A 758 3.17 36.83 5.16
CA LYS A 758 3.80 37.65 4.13
C LYS A 758 4.85 36.76 3.46
N ALA A 759 4.58 36.33 2.23
CA ALA A 759 5.44 35.37 1.53
C ALA A 759 6.85 35.94 1.30
N ASP A 760 6.96 37.22 0.93
CA ASP A 760 8.16 37.92 0.48
C ASP A 760 9.44 37.64 1.31
N GLY A 761 9.31 37.60 2.64
CA GLY A 761 10.44 37.36 3.55
C GLY A 761 10.93 35.92 3.51
N TRP A 762 10.03 34.97 3.73
CA TRP A 762 10.33 33.53 3.66
C TRP A 762 10.76 33.09 2.27
N LEU A 763 10.12 33.62 1.22
CA LEU A 763 10.53 33.42 -0.16
C LEU A 763 11.98 33.88 -0.38
N SER A 764 12.35 35.05 0.15
CA SER A 764 13.73 35.55 0.09
C SER A 764 14.72 34.67 0.88
N GLU A 765 14.30 34.15 2.04
CA GLU A 765 15.10 33.21 2.85
C GLU A 765 15.33 31.88 2.13
N GLN A 766 14.30 31.28 1.53
CA GLN A 766 14.41 30.02 0.79
C GLN A 766 15.25 30.17 -0.50
N LEU A 767 15.05 31.24 -1.27
CA LEU A 767 15.85 31.52 -2.47
C LEU A 767 17.34 31.76 -2.12
N ALA A 768 17.62 32.45 -1.01
CA ALA A 768 18.98 32.66 -0.53
C ALA A 768 19.62 31.35 -0.03
N ALA A 769 18.88 30.51 0.71
CA ALA A 769 19.33 29.19 1.13
C ALA A 769 19.59 28.24 -0.05
N ALA A 770 18.89 28.43 -1.17
CA ALA A 770 19.10 27.72 -2.42
C ALA A 770 20.30 28.24 -3.26
N GLY A 771 20.93 29.36 -2.87
CA GLY A 771 22.06 29.96 -3.60
C GLY A 771 21.68 30.81 -4.83
N LEU A 772 20.42 31.25 -4.93
CA LEU A 772 19.88 31.98 -6.08
C LEU A 772 19.74 33.49 -5.77
N ASP A 773 20.49 34.35 -6.46
CA ASP A 773 20.40 35.81 -6.32
C ASP A 773 19.30 36.41 -7.22
N LEU A 774 18.05 36.37 -6.76
CA LEU A 774 16.94 37.01 -7.46
C LEU A 774 16.81 38.49 -7.04
N ASP A 775 16.64 39.38 -8.01
CA ASP A 775 16.29 40.78 -7.74
C ASP A 775 14.83 40.95 -7.26
N ALA A 776 14.43 42.20 -6.96
CA ALA A 776 13.08 42.50 -6.46
C ALA A 776 11.97 42.25 -7.51
N SER A 777 12.27 42.34 -8.80
CA SER A 777 11.33 42.03 -9.88
C SER A 777 11.14 40.52 -10.03
N ALA A 778 12.24 39.76 -10.00
CA ALA A 778 12.24 38.31 -10.03
C ALA A 778 11.53 37.70 -8.81
N LYS A 779 11.85 38.16 -7.60
CA LYS A 779 11.17 37.75 -6.36
C LYS A 779 9.67 38.02 -6.40
N LYS A 780 9.25 39.18 -6.94
CA LYS A 780 7.84 39.48 -7.14
C LYS A 780 7.19 38.53 -8.16
N ALA A 781 7.83 38.28 -9.31
CA ALA A 781 7.32 37.37 -10.32
C ALA A 781 7.11 35.94 -9.78
N VAL A 782 8.04 35.42 -8.97
CA VAL A 782 7.87 34.15 -8.24
C VAL A 782 6.68 34.23 -7.29
N SER A 783 6.62 35.24 -6.41
CA SER A 783 5.54 35.37 -5.42
C SER A 783 4.15 35.51 -6.05
N ASP A 784 4.02 36.26 -7.15
CA ASP A 784 2.78 36.44 -7.90
C ASP A 784 2.32 35.14 -8.60
N ARG A 785 3.22 34.14 -8.75
CA ARG A 785 2.95 32.82 -9.34
C ARG A 785 2.70 31.72 -8.31
N LEU A 786 3.29 31.79 -7.11
CA LEU A 786 2.98 30.87 -6.00
C LEU A 786 1.54 31.04 -5.49
N GLY A 787 1.14 32.27 -5.17
CA GLY A 787 -0.20 32.54 -4.62
C GLY A 787 -0.43 31.87 -3.25
N GLU A 788 -1.41 30.98 -3.15
CA GLU A 788 -1.63 30.14 -1.96
C GLU A 788 -0.74 28.87 -1.91
N ASP A 789 -0.20 28.41 -3.05
CA ASP A 789 0.65 27.21 -3.10
C ASP A 789 2.11 27.60 -2.84
N ALA A 790 2.53 27.39 -1.59
CA ALA A 790 3.92 27.58 -1.19
C ALA A 790 4.80 26.36 -1.46
N GLY A 791 4.21 25.16 -1.54
CA GLY A 791 4.89 23.93 -1.93
C GLY A 791 5.48 23.98 -3.34
N ALA A 792 4.82 24.68 -4.27
CA ALA A 792 5.32 24.94 -5.62
C ALA A 792 6.70 25.64 -5.65
N LEU A 793 7.12 26.34 -4.58
CA LEU A 793 8.44 26.97 -4.52
C LEU A 793 9.58 25.95 -4.59
N VAL A 794 9.41 24.76 -4.00
CA VAL A 794 10.42 23.69 -4.01
C VAL A 794 10.74 23.27 -5.46
N GLY A 795 9.70 23.08 -6.27
CA GLY A 795 9.83 22.77 -7.70
C GLY A 795 10.49 23.89 -8.50
N ILE A 796 10.08 25.15 -8.25
CA ILE A 796 10.68 26.33 -8.91
C ILE A 796 12.17 26.45 -8.56
N VAL A 797 12.54 26.27 -7.30
CA VAL A 797 13.94 26.33 -6.83
C VAL A 797 14.82 25.28 -7.52
N GLU A 798 14.37 24.04 -7.63
CA GLU A 798 15.14 22.97 -8.29
C GLU A 798 15.25 23.18 -9.81
N VAL A 799 14.20 23.70 -10.47
CA VAL A 799 14.28 24.09 -11.89
C VAL A 799 15.29 25.21 -12.10
N LEU A 800 15.28 26.25 -11.27
CA LEU A 800 16.21 27.38 -11.39
C LEU A 800 17.66 26.98 -11.07
N LYS A 801 17.89 26.10 -10.08
CA LYS A 801 19.21 25.48 -9.83
C LYS A 801 19.70 24.64 -11.02
N GLY A 802 18.80 23.95 -11.72
CA GLY A 802 19.14 23.18 -12.92
C GLY A 802 19.42 24.03 -14.15
N ALA A 803 18.85 25.25 -14.22
CA ALA A 803 18.99 26.16 -15.36
C ALA A 803 20.14 27.19 -15.21
N PHE A 804 20.47 27.61 -13.98
CA PHE A 804 21.39 28.72 -13.72
C PHE A 804 22.53 28.33 -12.77
N SER A 805 23.74 28.85 -13.05
CA SER A 805 24.90 28.61 -12.19
C SER A 805 24.77 29.37 -10.86
N PRO A 806 25.23 28.80 -9.71
CA PRO A 806 25.16 29.46 -8.41
C PRO A 806 25.78 30.86 -8.41
N GLY A 807 25.13 31.82 -7.76
CA GLY A 807 25.57 33.22 -7.73
C GLY A 807 25.27 34.04 -9.00
N THR A 808 24.61 33.48 -10.01
CA THR A 808 24.06 34.27 -11.13
C THR A 808 22.92 35.15 -10.61
N ARG A 809 22.95 36.45 -10.95
CA ARG A 809 21.92 37.41 -10.56
C ARG A 809 20.78 37.45 -11.57
N LEU A 810 19.59 37.01 -11.15
CA LEU A 810 18.42 36.79 -12.02
C LEU A 810 17.39 37.93 -11.90
N ARG A 811 16.87 38.37 -13.05
CA ARG A 811 15.80 39.36 -13.24
C ARG A 811 14.48 38.67 -13.59
N ALA A 812 13.37 39.42 -13.61
CA ALA A 812 12.06 38.87 -13.94
C ALA A 812 12.04 38.10 -15.28
N ASP A 813 12.69 38.64 -16.32
CA ASP A 813 12.70 38.06 -17.66
C ASP A 813 13.52 36.75 -17.75
N ASP A 814 14.58 36.61 -16.94
CA ASP A 814 15.39 35.39 -16.86
C ASP A 814 14.61 34.24 -16.20
N VAL A 815 13.81 34.57 -15.19
CA VAL A 815 13.05 33.60 -14.38
C VAL A 815 11.72 33.22 -15.05
N ALA A 816 11.06 34.15 -15.75
CA ALA A 816 9.71 33.98 -16.30
C ALA A 816 9.48 32.71 -17.17
N PRO A 817 10.41 32.27 -18.05
CA PRO A 817 10.23 31.05 -18.84
C PRO A 817 10.18 29.76 -18.01
N PHE A 818 10.68 29.80 -16.78
CA PHE A 818 10.78 28.65 -15.87
C PHE A 818 9.70 28.63 -14.79
N LEU A 819 8.84 29.66 -14.73
CA LEU A 819 7.73 29.71 -13.77
C LEU A 819 6.50 28.97 -14.29
N PRO A 820 5.78 28.22 -13.44
CA PRO A 820 4.49 27.64 -13.79
C PRO A 820 3.41 28.72 -13.98
N GLY A 821 2.25 28.30 -14.46
CA GLY A 821 1.05 29.14 -14.55
C GLY A 821 0.69 29.76 -13.19
N ALA A 822 0.06 30.94 -13.22
CA ALA A 822 -0.17 31.74 -12.01
C ALA A 822 -1.13 31.04 -11.02
N GLY A 823 -0.59 30.58 -9.90
CA GLY A 823 -1.26 29.77 -8.89
C GLY A 823 -2.52 30.38 -8.26
N GLY A 824 -3.29 29.53 -7.58
CA GLY A 824 -4.51 29.89 -6.87
C GLY A 824 -4.31 31.04 -5.86
N VAL A 825 -5.39 31.80 -5.61
CA VAL A 825 -5.37 33.01 -4.78
C VAL A 825 -6.43 32.93 -3.69
N PRO A 826 -6.19 33.57 -2.52
CA PRO A 826 -7.08 33.39 -1.39
C PRO A 826 -8.40 34.14 -1.57
N PRO A 827 -9.51 33.61 -1.01
CA PRO A 827 -10.85 34.17 -1.23
C PRO A 827 -11.03 35.57 -0.64
N TRP A 828 -10.16 36.00 0.29
CA TRP A 828 -10.18 37.36 0.80
C TRP A 828 -9.59 38.37 -0.19
N ASP A 829 -8.60 38.00 -1.01
CA ASP A 829 -8.05 38.94 -2.00
C ASP A 829 -9.09 39.28 -3.07
N LEU A 830 -9.93 38.29 -3.46
CA LEU A 830 -11.09 38.51 -4.31
C LEU A 830 -12.10 39.48 -3.66
N THR A 831 -12.48 39.27 -2.39
CA THR A 831 -13.36 40.22 -1.69
C THR A 831 -12.73 41.61 -1.56
N ASP A 832 -11.42 41.71 -1.43
CA ASP A 832 -10.71 42.98 -1.26
C ASP A 832 -10.57 43.76 -2.57
N ALA A 833 -10.46 43.08 -3.71
CA ALA A 833 -10.54 43.72 -5.02
C ALA A 833 -11.98 44.20 -5.30
N ILE A 834 -12.99 43.37 -4.98
CA ILE A 834 -14.40 43.73 -5.08
C ILE A 834 -14.70 44.94 -4.18
N ASP A 835 -14.28 44.93 -2.92
CA ASP A 835 -14.58 45.98 -1.94
C ASP A 835 -13.96 47.36 -2.31
N LYS A 836 -12.87 47.35 -3.07
CA LYS A 836 -12.21 48.53 -3.67
C LYS A 836 -12.87 49.00 -4.97
N GLY A 837 -13.67 48.16 -5.62
CA GLY A 837 -14.27 48.43 -6.93
C GLY A 837 -13.30 48.20 -8.12
N ASP A 838 -12.30 47.35 -7.95
CA ASP A 838 -11.33 47.00 -8.99
C ASP A 838 -11.85 45.81 -9.83
N VAL A 839 -12.68 46.11 -10.82
CA VAL A 839 -13.29 45.12 -11.73
C VAL A 839 -12.24 44.23 -12.39
N SER A 840 -11.16 44.82 -12.92
CA SER A 840 -10.11 44.09 -13.65
C SER A 840 -9.37 43.11 -12.75
N ARG A 841 -8.92 43.55 -11.56
CA ARG A 841 -8.25 42.66 -10.61
C ARG A 841 -9.21 41.62 -10.04
N SER A 842 -10.49 41.94 -9.85
CA SER A 842 -11.47 40.95 -9.39
C SER A 842 -11.73 39.84 -10.40
N ILE A 843 -11.75 40.15 -11.71
CA ILE A 843 -11.84 39.13 -12.77
C ILE A 843 -10.59 38.24 -12.79
N GLU A 844 -9.38 38.81 -12.78
CA GLU A 844 -8.13 38.04 -12.71
C GLU A 844 -8.12 37.09 -11.51
N LEU A 845 -8.52 37.59 -10.33
CA LEU A 845 -8.53 36.79 -9.11
C LEU A 845 -9.57 35.66 -9.14
N VAL A 846 -10.78 35.87 -9.69
CA VAL A 846 -11.77 34.78 -9.78
C VAL A 846 -11.36 33.72 -10.80
N GLN A 847 -10.78 34.12 -11.94
CA GLN A 847 -10.19 33.19 -12.92
C GLN A 847 -9.07 32.34 -12.27
N ARG A 848 -8.15 32.96 -11.54
CA ARG A 848 -7.09 32.25 -10.81
C ARG A 848 -7.61 31.33 -9.70
N MET A 849 -8.71 31.68 -9.05
CA MET A 849 -9.37 30.80 -8.07
C MET A 849 -9.96 29.55 -8.73
N MET A 850 -10.61 29.68 -9.89
CA MET A 850 -11.26 28.56 -10.57
C MET A 850 -10.27 27.66 -11.30
N GLY A 851 -9.30 28.24 -12.02
CA GLY A 851 -8.25 27.51 -12.73
C GLY A 851 -7.19 26.95 -11.79
N ALA A 852 -6.10 27.69 -11.56
CA ALA A 852 -4.94 27.20 -10.79
C ALA A 852 -5.19 27.04 -9.27
N GLY A 853 -6.36 27.43 -8.76
CA GLY A 853 -6.83 27.08 -7.42
C GLY A 853 -7.80 25.90 -7.37
N GLU A 854 -8.22 25.36 -8.53
CA GLU A 854 -9.21 24.29 -8.72
C GLU A 854 -10.55 24.50 -7.96
N ARG A 855 -10.88 25.75 -7.60
CA ARG A 855 -12.04 26.04 -6.75
C ARG A 855 -13.33 26.04 -7.58
N HIS A 856 -14.12 24.98 -7.43
CA HIS A 856 -15.46 24.87 -8.01
C HIS A 856 -16.29 26.15 -7.79
N PRO A 857 -16.97 26.73 -8.82
CA PRO A 857 -17.66 28.01 -8.75
C PRO A 857 -18.58 28.20 -7.53
N LEU A 858 -19.37 27.17 -7.16
CA LEU A 858 -20.25 27.22 -5.98
C LEU A 858 -19.50 27.43 -4.64
N ALA A 859 -18.23 27.02 -4.51
CA ALA A 859 -17.43 27.26 -3.32
C ALA A 859 -16.95 28.73 -3.22
N ILE A 860 -16.70 29.36 -4.37
CA ILE A 860 -16.45 30.80 -4.45
C ILE A 860 -17.75 31.57 -4.17
N MET A 861 -18.87 31.14 -4.75
CA MET A 861 -20.21 31.70 -4.49
C MET A 861 -20.53 31.70 -2.99
N ALA A 862 -20.36 30.57 -2.30
CA ALA A 862 -20.60 30.46 -0.86
C ALA A 862 -19.67 31.38 -0.02
N SER A 863 -18.44 31.64 -0.52
CA SER A 863 -17.50 32.56 0.11
C SER A 863 -17.96 34.02 -0.05
N LEU A 864 -18.39 34.43 -1.24
CA LEU A 864 -18.97 35.75 -1.51
C LEU A 864 -20.28 35.96 -0.74
N GLN A 865 -21.18 34.98 -0.77
CA GLN A 865 -22.43 35.00 -0.01
C GLN A 865 -22.16 35.17 1.50
N THR A 866 -21.13 34.51 2.04
CA THR A 866 -20.71 34.68 3.44
C THR A 866 -20.18 36.08 3.74
N HIS A 867 -19.51 36.75 2.80
CA HIS A 867 -19.08 38.16 2.94
C HIS A 867 -20.29 39.09 3.00
N TYR A 868 -21.18 39.04 2.01
CA TYR A 868 -22.35 39.94 1.95
C TYR A 868 -23.38 39.67 3.07
N LEU A 869 -23.63 38.41 3.45
CA LEU A 869 -24.52 38.10 4.58
C LEU A 869 -23.99 38.60 5.93
N ARG A 870 -22.67 38.74 6.12
CA ARG A 870 -22.12 39.40 7.31
C ARG A 870 -22.41 40.89 7.33
N MET A 871 -22.32 41.56 6.19
CA MET A 871 -22.66 42.98 6.08
C MET A 871 -24.16 43.23 6.32
N VAL A 872 -25.02 42.42 5.70
CA VAL A 872 -26.48 42.51 5.85
C VAL A 872 -26.95 42.20 7.28
N ARG A 873 -26.28 41.30 8.02
CA ARG A 873 -26.56 41.06 9.45
C ARG A 873 -26.16 42.22 10.37
N LEU A 874 -25.26 43.10 9.93
CA LEU A 874 -24.84 44.29 10.68
C LEU A 874 -25.65 45.54 10.29
N ASP A 875 -26.27 45.52 9.11
CA ASP A 875 -27.15 46.59 8.64
C ASP A 875 -28.44 46.64 9.46
N GLY A 876 -28.95 47.85 9.75
CA GLY A 876 -30.07 48.10 10.66
C GLY A 876 -29.86 47.70 12.14
N ALA A 877 -28.90 46.82 12.45
CA ALA A 877 -28.74 46.17 13.76
C ALA A 877 -28.19 47.05 14.91
N GLY A 878 -28.12 48.37 14.72
CA GLY A 878 -27.72 49.33 15.77
C GLY A 878 -26.27 49.24 16.27
N VAL A 879 -25.41 48.47 15.58
CA VAL A 879 -24.05 48.10 16.00
C VAL A 879 -23.13 49.33 16.08
N ARG A 880 -22.57 49.60 17.27
CA ARG A 880 -21.76 50.80 17.55
C ARG A 880 -20.26 50.54 17.47
N GLY A 881 -19.77 49.37 17.89
CA GLY A 881 -18.35 49.03 17.85
C GLY A 881 -18.01 47.65 17.26
N GLU A 882 -16.71 47.44 16.99
CA GLU A 882 -16.16 46.20 16.43
C GLU A 882 -16.37 44.96 17.31
N LYS A 883 -16.50 45.14 18.63
CA LYS A 883 -16.80 44.06 19.58
C LYS A 883 -18.26 43.62 19.49
N ASP A 884 -19.18 44.57 19.39
CA ASP A 884 -20.61 44.33 19.21
C ASP A 884 -20.86 43.62 17.87
N ALA A 885 -20.16 44.06 16.81
CA ALA A 885 -20.16 43.42 15.50
C ALA A 885 -19.66 41.96 15.56
N ALA A 886 -18.56 41.71 16.28
CA ALA A 886 -18.01 40.37 16.44
C ALA A 886 -18.95 39.46 17.24
N ALA A 887 -19.59 39.98 18.29
CA ALA A 887 -20.58 39.25 19.09
C ALA A 887 -21.82 38.88 18.26
N LEU A 888 -22.39 39.82 17.52
CA LEU A 888 -23.58 39.59 16.69
C LEU A 888 -23.31 38.61 15.53
N LEU A 889 -22.10 38.64 14.96
CA LEU A 889 -21.67 37.67 13.94
C LEU A 889 -21.17 36.32 14.52
N GLY A 890 -21.13 36.17 15.85
CA GLY A 890 -20.64 34.95 16.52
C GLY A 890 -19.13 34.69 16.39
N ILE A 891 -18.35 35.70 15.99
CA ILE A 891 -16.91 35.58 15.70
C ILE A 891 -16.12 35.63 17.00
N LYS A 892 -15.65 34.46 17.46
CA LYS A 892 -14.73 34.32 18.60
C LYS A 892 -13.28 34.55 18.15
N GLY A 893 -12.54 35.40 18.86
CA GLY A 893 -11.14 35.72 18.55
C GLY A 893 -10.95 37.16 18.09
N SER A 894 -10.25 37.36 16.96
CA SER A 894 -9.95 38.70 16.44
C SER A 894 -11.20 39.40 15.89
N PRO A 895 -11.50 40.65 16.30
CA PRO A 895 -12.65 41.41 15.78
C PRO A 895 -12.44 41.96 14.36
N PHE A 896 -11.23 41.81 13.78
CA PHE A 896 -10.88 42.39 12.47
C PHE A 896 -11.88 42.05 11.33
N PRO A 897 -12.35 40.81 11.14
CA PRO A 897 -13.32 40.51 10.08
C PRO A 897 -14.69 41.18 10.31
N ALA A 898 -15.11 41.32 11.56
CA ALA A 898 -16.35 42.00 11.92
C ALA A 898 -16.26 43.52 11.71
N LYS A 899 -15.12 44.12 12.07
CA LYS A 899 -14.80 45.52 11.79
C LYS A 899 -14.83 45.80 10.28
N LYS A 900 -14.24 44.90 9.48
CA LYS A 900 -14.20 45.02 8.01
C LYS A 900 -15.60 44.99 7.40
N ALA A 901 -16.41 43.98 7.76
CA ALA A 901 -17.80 43.88 7.32
C ALA A 901 -18.67 45.07 7.78
N MET A 902 -18.47 45.57 9.00
CA MET A 902 -19.16 46.77 9.51
C MET A 902 -18.81 48.01 8.69
N ASN A 903 -17.52 48.25 8.42
CA ASN A 903 -17.08 49.41 7.65
C ASN A 903 -17.56 49.35 6.19
N GLN A 904 -17.44 48.19 5.55
CA GLN A 904 -17.83 48.00 4.16
C GLN A 904 -19.36 48.00 3.97
N GLY A 905 -20.12 47.42 4.90
CA GLY A 905 -21.58 47.52 4.90
C GLY A 905 -22.06 48.98 5.01
N ARG A 906 -21.41 49.79 5.85
CA ARG A 906 -21.66 51.24 5.95
C ARG A 906 -21.24 52.01 4.69
N LYS A 907 -20.19 51.58 3.96
CA LYS A 907 -19.76 52.17 2.67
C LYS A 907 -20.78 51.88 1.55
N LEU A 908 -21.31 50.65 1.49
CA LEU A 908 -22.26 50.22 0.47
C LEU A 908 -23.68 50.78 0.72
N GLY A 909 -24.14 50.75 1.98
CA GLY A 909 -25.51 51.11 2.34
C GLY A 909 -26.55 50.06 1.94
N SER A 910 -27.72 50.12 2.58
CA SER A 910 -28.75 49.07 2.52
C SER A 910 -29.23 48.75 1.10
N GLU A 911 -29.36 49.76 0.22
CA GLU A 911 -29.83 49.54 -1.16
C GLU A 911 -28.80 48.74 -1.98
N ARG A 912 -27.51 49.11 -1.93
CA ARG A 912 -26.46 48.39 -2.65
C ARG A 912 -26.20 47.01 -2.06
N LEU A 913 -26.34 46.86 -0.74
CA LEU A 913 -26.31 45.55 -0.08
C LEU A 913 -27.46 44.65 -0.56
N ARG A 914 -28.69 45.17 -0.63
CA ARG A 914 -29.85 44.44 -1.19
C ARG A 914 -29.59 44.03 -2.64
N ARG A 915 -29.14 44.97 -3.49
CA ARG A 915 -28.80 44.71 -4.90
C ARG A 915 -27.64 43.72 -5.07
N SER A 916 -26.73 43.63 -4.11
CA SER A 916 -25.66 42.62 -4.09
C SER A 916 -26.21 41.22 -3.76
N LEU A 917 -27.22 41.11 -2.89
CA LEU A 917 -27.93 39.84 -2.66
C LEU A 917 -28.72 39.41 -3.90
N ASP A 918 -29.40 40.33 -4.59
CA ASP A 918 -30.13 40.03 -5.83
C ASP A 918 -29.18 39.39 -6.88
N LEU A 919 -27.98 39.96 -7.05
CA LEU A 919 -26.95 39.45 -7.95
C LEU A 919 -26.43 38.07 -7.55
N LEU A 920 -26.16 37.85 -6.25
CA LEU A 920 -25.71 36.55 -5.73
C LEU A 920 -26.79 35.46 -5.88
N ALA A 921 -28.05 35.81 -5.68
CA ALA A 921 -29.17 34.89 -5.84
C ALA A 921 -29.37 34.47 -7.30
N GLN A 922 -29.30 35.43 -8.24
CA GLN A 922 -29.35 35.13 -9.67
C GLN A 922 -28.18 34.22 -10.08
N ALA A 923 -26.97 34.51 -9.62
CA ALA A 923 -25.79 33.74 -10.01
C ALA A 923 -25.75 32.31 -9.40
N ASP A 924 -26.31 32.07 -8.21
CA ASP A 924 -26.50 30.70 -7.68
C ASP A 924 -27.53 29.90 -8.52
N VAL A 925 -28.54 30.56 -9.06
CA VAL A 925 -29.54 29.96 -9.98
C VAL A 925 -28.93 29.70 -11.37
N ASP A 926 -28.15 30.64 -11.91
CA ASP A 926 -27.44 30.47 -13.18
C ASP A 926 -26.40 29.33 -13.09
N LEU A 927 -25.61 29.25 -11.99
CA LEU A 927 -24.67 28.14 -11.73
C LEU A 927 -25.34 26.77 -11.56
N ARG A 928 -26.67 26.71 -11.36
CA ARG A 928 -27.44 25.46 -11.34
C ARG A 928 -28.04 25.09 -12.70
N GLY A 929 -27.67 25.82 -13.77
CA GLY A 929 -28.09 25.55 -15.14
C GLY A 929 -29.35 26.28 -15.59
N ALA A 930 -29.78 27.34 -14.89
CA ALA A 930 -30.89 28.18 -15.36
C ALA A 930 -30.54 28.99 -16.62
N GLN A 931 -29.25 29.23 -16.86
CA GLN A 931 -28.70 29.68 -18.13
C GLN A 931 -27.61 28.69 -18.58
N ALA A 932 -27.53 28.42 -19.88
CA ALA A 932 -26.54 27.51 -20.48
C ALA A 932 -25.14 28.17 -20.61
N TRP A 933 -24.73 28.95 -19.61
CA TRP A 933 -23.43 29.62 -19.58
C TRP A 933 -22.39 28.76 -18.83
N PRO A 934 -21.11 28.77 -19.24
CA PRO A 934 -20.03 28.19 -18.43
C PRO A 934 -20.00 28.83 -17.04
N GLY A 935 -19.78 28.01 -16.00
CA GLY A 935 -19.78 28.50 -14.62
C GLY A 935 -18.73 29.59 -14.34
N GLU A 936 -17.64 29.59 -15.12
CA GLU A 936 -16.61 30.62 -15.13
C GLU A 936 -17.17 31.98 -15.54
N LEU A 937 -17.89 32.04 -16.68
CA LEU A 937 -18.53 33.25 -17.20
C LEU A 937 -19.58 33.81 -16.22
N VAL A 938 -20.36 32.93 -15.57
CA VAL A 938 -21.32 33.33 -14.52
C VAL A 938 -20.60 34.00 -13.35
N MET A 939 -19.46 33.44 -12.92
CA MET A 939 -18.64 34.00 -11.84
C MET A 939 -17.99 35.33 -12.22
N GLU A 940 -17.42 35.45 -13.42
CA GLU A 940 -16.84 36.71 -13.92
C GLU A 940 -17.88 37.83 -13.99
N VAL A 941 -19.05 37.54 -14.57
CA VAL A 941 -20.15 38.51 -14.71
C VAL A 941 -20.69 38.93 -13.34
N LEU A 942 -20.84 37.99 -12.38
CA LEU A 942 -21.18 38.33 -10.99
C LEU A 942 -20.14 39.26 -10.37
N VAL A 943 -18.87 38.86 -10.41
CA VAL A 943 -17.77 39.54 -9.73
C VAL A 943 -17.56 40.95 -10.29
N ALA A 944 -17.64 41.13 -11.61
CA ALA A 944 -17.60 42.43 -12.26
C ALA A 944 -18.77 43.34 -11.84
N ARG A 945 -20.00 42.78 -11.75
CA ARG A 945 -21.18 43.52 -11.28
C ARG A 945 -21.07 43.92 -9.81
N LEU A 946 -20.57 43.03 -8.94
CA LEU A 946 -20.34 43.32 -7.51
C LEU A 946 -19.27 44.41 -7.31
N ALA A 947 -18.13 44.31 -8.00
CA ALA A 947 -17.09 45.34 -7.94
C ALA A 947 -17.60 46.71 -8.44
N ARG A 948 -18.46 46.72 -9.48
CA ARG A 948 -19.12 47.95 -9.96
C ARG A 948 -20.08 48.57 -8.93
N LEU A 949 -20.66 47.80 -8.00
CA LEU A 949 -21.49 48.34 -6.90
C LEU A 949 -20.65 48.92 -5.74
N ALA A 950 -19.36 48.61 -5.66
CA ALA A 950 -18.45 49.08 -4.62
C ALA A 950 -17.67 50.35 -5.00
N ARG A 951 -17.81 50.84 -6.24
CA ARG A 951 -17.42 52.19 -6.68
C ARG A 951 -18.47 53.22 -6.24
#